data_AF-A0A817XLS7-F1
#
_entry.id   AF-A0A817XLS7-F1
#
_cell.length_a   1.000
_cell.length_b   1.000
_cell.length_c   1.000
_cell.angle_alpha   90.00
_cell.angle_beta   90.00
_cell.angle_gamma   90.00
#
_symmetry.space_group_name_H-M   'P 1'
#
loop_
_entity.id
_entity.type
_entity.pdbx_description
1 polymer ?
#
loop_
_entity_poly.entity_id
_entity_poly.type
_entity_poly.pdbx_seq_one_letter_code
_entity_poly.pdbx_strand_id
1 'polypeptide(L)'
;MIGRELGDPKHIKWMSCANKGYYAHVSTLEDIQENVEDYIPVTARPIAMYNDHVTVWSSVFLDVERTLPIKTYKWFPFKLSDLSMSMDEFKNKSKPVHLMISIAQPVLNPPQDKQDENILLGAVGVDIPVKLLQEFSPKYRLGVHAYSFMINHNGYLMFHPDLRPVLGPYRKQNYHSIDLDMVEIPDNLMHFVHPLPLSKIQQIRKDMIQSNEYHESARVKKHFDDMRRIEAVEQRYFYATLGDKESNPFSLGIAVRFPYGEFDIRTTDPQTDKVEIALRFILQRNVRIADWIYCNSTAEDNIGDTEESFRGYLKEKIQTKRIKSCPYEASKQLINMMIEELYIMSKFENWTKTGVTGSENPSPLDDPAHAHFKEFQHENHLHWIFLATRSGITAYWQLYNLANEEHMRQFGDANPNSIESSYYERTINATYMYGADHIDGDHHIYSLFYGISNVPVSNTLGNGGTTTTTTTKSQMYLVITTAIWMNKTSQRPQKKISSGSGNVPFGVFGVVLPYKTVRSRHFSNLCAKMDTGICYIIDENGYIMFISQPEGTDRTEDIGKFIGEFEGPLMQDLVAKKIFSELKMVDFQGVCLQRKLRYEKSASGLFHGILQTASMMIWNIINHIAMFLVRDIVIWPQWTYAAKKANLANINTTVEAPPQKTHIRESLSNILLTYIDFRRPILDYKGYHNGSKDDDSIERVPESCIEEFNLYVSTWKGWLGPLPSTDNSVTWEQVERDNSVHGTISCTHVVKETENFDDFYGNNSNGTNYSTTIPPSPTPPVAESFSYSISKIPKSNLMMVYVNHPKETSQLCPKLIIKRKPVEFTPEEWCTRLKTTPYRERPQKCFFVHEGENKTLFSKCSYALRLTNHNLLTNFMWIIILSFYHLRV
;
A
#
# COMPACT_ATOMS: atom_id res chain seq x y z
N MET A 1 2.95 23.80 -33.62
CA MET A 1 1.65 24.50 -33.62
C MET A 1 0.54 23.51 -33.31
N ILE A 2 -0.61 23.94 -32.79
CA ILE A 2 -1.73 23.07 -32.39
C ILE A 2 -3.02 23.56 -33.06
N GLY A 3 -3.83 22.64 -33.58
CA GLY A 3 -5.10 22.92 -34.25
C GLY A 3 -5.04 22.72 -35.77
N ARG A 4 -6.21 22.62 -36.42
CA ARG A 4 -6.33 22.39 -37.87
C ARG A 4 -5.99 23.64 -38.71
N GLU A 5 -6.17 24.83 -38.14
CA GLU A 5 -5.90 26.10 -38.80
C GLU A 5 -4.48 26.58 -38.48
N LEU A 6 -3.72 26.95 -39.52
CA LEU A 6 -2.32 27.35 -39.43
C LEU A 6 -2.15 28.86 -39.56
N GLY A 7 -2.12 29.58 -38.44
CA GLY A 7 -1.66 30.98 -38.40
C GLY A 7 -0.17 31.08 -38.73
N ASP A 8 0.22 31.97 -39.67
CA ASP A 8 1.42 31.84 -40.53
C ASP A 8 2.56 30.94 -39.98
N PRO A 9 2.64 29.67 -40.42
CA PRO A 9 3.64 28.73 -39.93
C PRO A 9 5.07 29.11 -40.32
N LYS A 10 5.28 30.03 -41.27
CA LYS A 10 6.63 30.47 -41.67
C LYS A 10 7.36 31.15 -40.52
N HIS A 11 6.67 32.03 -39.78
CA HIS A 11 7.26 32.77 -38.68
C HIS A 11 7.64 31.84 -37.52
N ILE A 12 6.74 30.92 -37.12
CA ILE A 12 7.02 29.97 -36.05
C ILE A 12 8.13 28.98 -36.48
N LYS A 13 8.11 28.48 -37.72
CA LYS A 13 9.18 27.61 -38.23
C LYS A 13 10.53 28.33 -38.31
N TRP A 14 10.55 29.61 -38.69
CA TRP A 14 11.76 30.44 -38.64
C TRP A 14 12.27 30.61 -37.19
N MET A 15 11.38 30.86 -36.22
CA MET A 15 11.75 30.92 -34.79
C MET A 15 12.35 29.61 -34.30
N SER A 16 11.75 28.46 -34.63
CA SER A 16 12.31 27.14 -34.31
C SER A 16 13.71 26.97 -34.89
N CYS A 17 13.92 27.31 -36.17
CA CYS A 17 15.22 27.23 -36.83
C CYS A 17 16.29 28.15 -36.22
N ALA A 18 15.94 29.43 -35.97
CA ALA A 18 16.86 30.41 -35.41
C ALA A 18 17.38 30.03 -34.01
N ASN A 19 16.61 29.24 -33.27
CA ASN A 19 16.93 28.77 -31.92
C ASN A 19 17.38 27.29 -31.88
N LYS A 20 17.87 26.72 -33.00
CA LYS A 20 18.32 25.31 -33.16
C LYS A 20 17.27 24.21 -32.88
N GLY A 21 16.04 24.59 -32.55
CA GLY A 21 14.96 23.69 -32.16
C GLY A 21 14.29 23.03 -33.36
N TYR A 22 13.01 22.69 -33.19
CA TYR A 22 12.21 21.96 -34.16
C TYR A 22 10.78 22.51 -34.22
N TYR A 23 10.08 22.21 -35.31
CA TYR A 23 8.72 22.61 -35.61
C TYR A 23 7.89 21.36 -35.90
N ALA A 24 6.96 21.06 -35.00
CA ALA A 24 5.94 20.03 -35.15
C ALA A 24 4.55 20.67 -35.34
N HIS A 25 3.61 19.95 -35.97
CA HIS A 25 2.22 20.41 -36.15
C HIS A 25 1.22 19.34 -35.73
N VAL A 26 0.60 19.59 -34.58
CA VAL A 26 -0.50 18.79 -34.03
C VAL A 26 -1.81 19.31 -34.60
N SER A 27 -2.38 18.63 -35.59
CA SER A 27 -3.67 18.98 -36.21
C SER A 27 -4.87 18.21 -35.61
N THR A 28 -4.62 17.04 -35.01
CA THR A 28 -5.61 16.21 -34.30
C THR A 28 -5.13 15.80 -32.89
N LEU A 29 -5.95 15.04 -32.16
CA LEU A 29 -5.54 14.42 -30.89
C LEU A 29 -4.64 13.19 -31.08
N GLU A 30 -4.69 12.54 -32.25
CA GLU A 30 -3.87 11.37 -32.60
C GLU A 30 -2.43 11.82 -32.90
N ASP A 31 -2.28 12.94 -33.62
CA ASP A 31 -1.02 13.60 -33.93
C ASP A 31 -0.17 13.92 -32.68
N ILE A 32 -0.80 14.08 -31.51
CA ILE A 32 -0.14 14.49 -30.25
C ILE A 32 0.98 13.52 -29.88
N GLN A 33 0.73 12.21 -29.92
CA GLN A 33 1.70 11.24 -29.38
C GLN A 33 3.00 11.24 -30.19
N GLU A 34 2.90 11.28 -31.51
CA GLU A 34 4.05 11.33 -32.43
C GLU A 34 4.77 12.70 -32.38
N ASN A 35 4.01 13.80 -32.52
CA ASN A 35 4.60 15.16 -32.62
C ASN A 35 5.16 15.70 -31.29
N VAL A 36 4.79 15.12 -30.14
CA VAL A 36 5.32 15.52 -28.82
C VAL A 36 6.61 14.78 -28.47
N GLU A 37 6.90 13.62 -29.07
CA GLU A 37 8.16 12.89 -28.83
C GLU A 37 9.30 13.34 -29.77
N ASP A 38 8.97 14.05 -30.86
CA ASP A 38 9.86 14.57 -31.90
C ASP A 38 11.00 15.51 -31.41
N TYR A 39 10.96 15.99 -30.15
CA TYR A 39 12.08 16.74 -29.56
C TYR A 39 13.23 15.85 -29.08
N ILE A 40 13.00 14.56 -28.83
CA ILE A 40 14.00 13.66 -28.23
C ILE A 40 15.25 13.54 -29.13
N PRO A 41 15.13 13.28 -30.46
CA PRO A 41 16.27 13.28 -31.37
C PRO A 41 16.99 14.64 -31.46
N VAL A 42 16.29 15.76 -31.21
CA VAL A 42 16.87 17.11 -31.16
C VAL A 42 17.77 17.25 -29.93
N THR A 43 17.31 16.82 -28.76
CA THR A 43 18.09 16.84 -27.52
C THR A 43 19.24 15.83 -27.48
N ALA A 44 19.20 14.78 -28.31
CA ALA A 44 20.27 13.80 -28.42
C ALA A 44 21.49 14.30 -29.24
N ARG A 45 21.33 15.38 -30.04
CA ARG A 45 22.38 15.88 -30.94
C ARG A 45 23.74 16.15 -30.27
N PRO A 46 23.82 16.82 -29.10
CA PRO A 46 25.12 17.07 -28.47
C PRO A 46 25.81 15.76 -28.02
N ILE A 47 25.04 14.82 -27.45
CA ILE A 47 25.56 13.55 -26.90
C ILE A 47 26.29 12.76 -27.98
N ALA A 48 25.71 12.65 -29.17
CA ALA A 48 26.31 11.94 -30.30
C ALA A 48 27.53 12.64 -30.91
N MET A 49 27.62 13.97 -30.83
CA MET A 49 28.80 14.69 -31.30
C MET A 49 29.98 14.61 -30.34
N TYR A 50 29.72 14.55 -29.03
CA TYR A 50 30.73 14.18 -28.03
C TYR A 50 31.11 12.69 -28.11
N ASN A 51 30.27 11.85 -28.75
CA ASN A 51 30.39 10.40 -28.82
C ASN A 51 30.58 9.76 -27.42
N ASP A 52 29.90 10.30 -26.41
CA ASP A 52 29.92 9.78 -25.04
C ASP A 52 28.85 8.68 -24.87
N HIS A 53 29.11 7.74 -23.98
CA HIS A 53 28.25 6.58 -23.71
C HIS A 53 27.72 6.68 -22.29
N VAL A 54 26.66 7.47 -22.14
CA VAL A 54 26.02 7.74 -20.86
C VAL A 54 25.09 6.58 -20.49
N THR A 55 25.48 5.83 -19.48
CA THR A 55 24.62 4.85 -18.82
C THR A 55 23.65 5.54 -17.87
N VAL A 56 22.36 5.24 -17.97
CA VAL A 56 21.30 5.84 -17.14
C VAL A 56 20.49 4.73 -16.47
N TRP A 57 20.17 4.94 -15.20
CA TRP A 57 19.31 4.05 -14.40
C TRP A 57 17.89 4.61 -14.30
N SER A 58 16.87 3.76 -14.46
CA SER A 58 15.47 4.16 -14.28
C SER A 58 15.10 4.36 -12.80
N SER A 59 13.96 5.02 -12.55
CA SER A 59 13.21 4.79 -11.30
C SER A 59 12.65 3.36 -11.29
N VAL A 60 12.27 2.87 -10.11
CA VAL A 60 11.55 1.59 -10.02
C VAL A 60 10.21 1.62 -10.77
N PHE A 61 9.90 0.54 -11.49
CA PHE A 61 8.63 0.35 -12.20
C PHE A 61 8.08 -1.07 -12.03
N LEU A 62 6.88 -1.32 -12.52
CA LEU A 62 6.18 -2.60 -12.47
C LEU A 62 6.34 -3.39 -13.77
N ASP A 63 6.67 -4.68 -13.67
CA ASP A 63 6.60 -5.64 -14.79
C ASP A 63 5.12 -5.86 -15.17
N VAL A 64 4.70 -5.27 -16.29
CA VAL A 64 3.30 -5.27 -16.73
C VAL A 64 2.88 -6.63 -17.29
N GLU A 65 3.81 -7.42 -17.83
CA GLU A 65 3.50 -8.71 -18.45
C GLU A 65 3.40 -9.84 -17.42
N ARG A 66 4.33 -9.90 -16.45
CA ARG A 66 4.29 -10.92 -15.40
C ARG A 66 3.21 -10.64 -14.37
N THR A 67 2.88 -9.38 -14.06
CA THR A 67 1.94 -9.01 -12.99
C THR A 67 0.46 -8.95 -13.44
N LEU A 68 0.07 -9.75 -14.44
CA LEU A 68 -1.34 -9.95 -14.77
C LEU A 68 -2.03 -10.83 -13.71
N PRO A 69 -3.29 -10.54 -13.30
CA PRO A 69 -4.24 -9.65 -13.97
C PRO A 69 -4.46 -8.29 -13.26
N ILE A 70 -3.40 -7.50 -13.01
CA ILE A 70 -3.59 -6.08 -12.69
C ILE A 70 -4.34 -5.42 -13.87
N LYS A 71 -5.47 -4.77 -13.58
CA LYS A 71 -6.24 -4.01 -14.56
C LYS A 71 -5.45 -2.73 -14.90
N THR A 72 -4.68 -2.76 -15.98
CA THR A 72 -4.17 -1.53 -16.61
C THR A 72 -5.34 -0.62 -17.01
N TYR A 73 -5.14 0.70 -17.04
CA TYR A 73 -6.22 1.71 -17.15
C TYR A 73 -6.91 1.75 -18.53
N LYS A 74 -7.61 0.67 -18.90
CA LYS A 74 -8.56 0.63 -20.01
C LYS A 74 -9.86 1.27 -19.53
N TRP A 75 -10.37 2.25 -20.26
CA TRP A 75 -11.38 3.26 -19.86
C TRP A 75 -12.81 2.72 -19.61
N PHE A 76 -12.96 1.63 -18.87
CA PHE A 76 -14.25 1.02 -18.52
C PHE A 76 -14.81 1.59 -17.20
N PRO A 77 -16.15 1.58 -17.04
CA PRO A 77 -16.82 2.02 -15.82
C PRO A 77 -16.43 1.16 -14.60
N PHE A 78 -16.43 1.79 -13.42
CA PHE A 78 -16.02 1.25 -12.14
C PHE A 78 -17.25 0.99 -11.26
N LYS A 79 -17.44 -0.25 -10.80
CA LYS A 79 -18.47 -0.57 -9.82
C LYS A 79 -17.87 -0.62 -8.42
N LEU A 80 -18.58 -0.08 -7.43
CA LEU A 80 -18.18 -0.14 -6.02
C LEU A 80 -18.10 -1.59 -5.49
N SER A 81 -18.78 -2.54 -6.15
CA SER A 81 -18.64 -3.98 -5.90
C SER A 81 -17.23 -4.53 -6.19
N ASP A 82 -16.47 -3.93 -7.11
CA ASP A 82 -15.09 -4.39 -7.42
C ASP A 82 -14.10 -4.05 -6.28
N LEU A 83 -14.54 -3.29 -5.26
CA LEU A 83 -13.84 -3.07 -3.99
C LEU A 83 -14.27 -4.06 -2.88
N SER A 84 -15.31 -4.87 -3.07
CA SER A 84 -15.72 -5.87 -2.06
C SER A 84 -14.97 -7.19 -2.18
N MET A 85 -14.10 -7.34 -3.19
CA MET A 85 -13.14 -8.44 -3.23
C MET A 85 -12.08 -8.17 -2.15
N SER A 86 -12.01 -9.03 -1.12
CA SER A 86 -11.16 -8.75 0.04
C SER A 86 -9.68 -8.72 -0.34
N MET A 87 -8.85 -8.03 0.45
CA MET A 87 -7.41 -8.00 0.20
C MET A 87 -6.82 -9.42 0.20
N ASP A 88 -7.38 -10.34 0.99
CA ASP A 88 -6.93 -11.73 1.07
C ASP A 88 -7.46 -12.59 -0.10
N GLU A 89 -8.66 -12.30 -0.60
CA GLU A 89 -9.13 -12.88 -1.87
C GLU A 89 -8.31 -12.39 -3.07
N PHE A 90 -7.82 -11.15 -3.03
CA PHE A 90 -6.84 -10.68 -4.01
C PHE A 90 -5.49 -11.40 -3.84
N LYS A 91 -4.87 -11.38 -2.65
CA LYS A 91 -3.59 -12.08 -2.36
C LYS A 91 -3.61 -13.52 -2.88
N ASN A 92 -4.70 -14.26 -2.61
CA ASN A 92 -4.84 -15.67 -2.99
C ASN A 92 -5.13 -15.92 -4.49
N LYS A 93 -5.42 -14.88 -5.28
CA LYS A 93 -5.71 -14.97 -6.73
C LYS A 93 -4.72 -14.19 -7.61
N SER A 94 -3.92 -13.30 -7.02
CA SER A 94 -2.96 -12.44 -7.72
C SER A 94 -1.60 -13.11 -7.87
N LYS A 95 -0.95 -12.93 -9.02
CA LYS A 95 0.49 -13.16 -9.12
C LYS A 95 1.25 -12.15 -8.24
N PRO A 96 2.42 -12.51 -7.68
CA PRO A 96 3.25 -11.59 -6.91
C PRO A 96 3.65 -10.38 -7.75
N VAL A 97 3.79 -9.23 -7.07
CA VAL A 97 4.06 -7.95 -7.72
C VAL A 97 5.56 -7.81 -8.00
N HIS A 98 5.93 -7.82 -9.28
CA HIS A 98 7.33 -7.71 -9.69
C HIS A 98 7.71 -6.25 -9.98
N LEU A 99 8.64 -5.74 -9.17
CA LEU A 99 9.30 -4.45 -9.37
C LEU A 99 10.62 -4.64 -10.12
N MET A 100 10.90 -3.73 -11.05
CA MET A 100 12.04 -3.74 -11.96
C MET A 100 12.75 -2.39 -11.94
N ILE A 101 14.05 -2.39 -12.25
CA ILE A 101 14.81 -1.19 -12.67
C ILE A 101 15.50 -1.49 -14.00
N SER A 102 15.57 -0.52 -14.90
CA SER A 102 16.32 -0.64 -16.16
C SER A 102 17.66 0.06 -16.02
N ILE A 103 18.72 -0.56 -16.55
CA ILE A 103 19.95 0.13 -16.95
C ILE A 103 19.88 0.35 -18.47
N ALA A 104 20.11 1.57 -18.95
CA ALA A 104 19.91 1.94 -20.35
C ALA A 104 21.04 2.82 -20.90
N GLN A 105 21.28 2.73 -22.21
CA GLN A 105 22.30 3.50 -22.94
C GLN A 105 21.73 3.90 -24.32
N PRO A 106 21.96 5.15 -24.80
CA PRO A 106 21.52 5.55 -26.13
C PRO A 106 22.37 4.88 -27.22
N VAL A 107 21.71 4.40 -28.27
CA VAL A 107 22.35 3.88 -29.48
C VAL A 107 22.43 5.00 -30.50
N LEU A 108 23.65 5.49 -30.72
CA LEU A 108 23.92 6.70 -31.49
C LEU A 108 24.66 6.35 -32.79
N ASN A 109 24.26 6.97 -33.90
CA ASN A 109 25.06 7.00 -35.13
C ASN A 109 25.91 8.29 -35.15
N PRO A 110 27.21 8.24 -34.83
CA PRO A 110 28.06 9.42 -34.94
C PRO A 110 28.18 9.80 -36.43
N PRO A 111 27.83 11.04 -36.82
CA PRO A 111 27.63 11.40 -38.23
C PRO A 111 28.96 11.38 -39.01
N GLN A 112 29.16 10.33 -39.83
CA GLN A 112 30.39 10.14 -40.61
C GLN A 112 30.40 10.96 -41.91
N ASP A 113 29.23 11.16 -42.54
CA ASP A 113 29.11 11.92 -43.78
C ASP A 113 27.93 12.91 -43.77
N LYS A 114 27.87 13.79 -44.77
CA LYS A 114 27.13 15.06 -44.78
C LYS A 114 25.60 14.93 -44.94
N GLN A 115 25.01 13.76 -44.70
CA GLN A 115 23.57 13.50 -44.92
C GLN A 115 22.86 12.69 -43.82
N ASP A 116 23.57 12.19 -42.80
CA ASP A 116 22.95 11.35 -41.75
C ASP A 116 22.13 12.19 -40.75
N GLU A 117 20.80 12.19 -40.94
CA GLU A 117 19.84 12.85 -40.03
C GLU A 117 19.48 11.97 -38.81
N ASN A 118 19.64 10.64 -38.93
CA ASN A 118 19.29 9.65 -37.89
C ASN A 118 20.40 9.50 -36.84
N ILE A 119 20.65 10.55 -36.06
CA ILE A 119 21.64 10.56 -34.97
C ILE A 119 21.32 9.56 -33.86
N LEU A 120 20.05 9.48 -33.45
CA LEU A 120 19.57 8.56 -32.43
C LEU A 120 18.90 7.38 -33.13
N LEU A 121 19.52 6.20 -33.08
CA LEU A 121 18.94 4.97 -33.62
C LEU A 121 17.94 4.33 -32.64
N GLY A 122 18.08 4.62 -31.34
CA GLY A 122 17.20 4.18 -30.27
C GLY A 122 17.91 4.19 -28.93
N ALA A 123 17.41 3.40 -27.98
CA ALA A 123 18.11 3.08 -26.74
C ALA A 123 18.13 1.56 -26.57
N VAL A 124 19.22 1.04 -26.00
CA VAL A 124 19.32 -0.34 -25.52
C VAL A 124 19.25 -0.33 -24.01
N GLY A 125 18.60 -1.33 -23.41
CA GLY A 125 18.52 -1.44 -21.96
C GLY A 125 18.31 -2.88 -21.50
N VAL A 126 18.58 -3.11 -20.22
CA VAL A 126 18.41 -4.41 -19.55
C VAL A 126 17.63 -4.19 -18.27
N ASP A 127 16.54 -4.93 -18.11
CA ASP A 127 15.67 -4.86 -16.94
C ASP A 127 16.12 -5.85 -15.85
N ILE A 128 16.36 -5.33 -14.65
CA ILE A 128 16.84 -6.07 -13.48
C ILE A 128 15.70 -6.15 -12.46
N PRO A 129 15.23 -7.35 -12.08
CA PRO A 129 14.24 -7.51 -11.01
C PRO A 129 14.80 -7.02 -9.67
N VAL A 130 14.06 -6.13 -9.01
CA VAL A 130 14.44 -5.57 -7.70
C VAL A 130 14.55 -6.66 -6.62
N LYS A 131 13.83 -7.78 -6.78
CA LYS A 131 13.95 -8.95 -5.89
C LYS A 131 15.41 -9.46 -5.79
N LEU A 132 16.16 -9.46 -6.89
CA LEU A 132 17.57 -9.90 -6.89
C LEU A 132 18.45 -9.01 -6.00
N LEU A 133 18.08 -7.73 -5.84
CA LEU A 133 18.79 -6.79 -4.96
C LEU A 133 18.44 -7.04 -3.48
N GLN A 134 17.18 -7.38 -3.21
CA GLN A 134 16.70 -7.72 -1.87
C GLN A 134 17.33 -9.03 -1.35
N GLU A 135 17.57 -9.99 -2.24
CA GLU A 135 18.17 -11.30 -1.93
C GLU A 135 19.61 -11.23 -1.35
N PHE A 136 20.36 -10.13 -1.55
CA PHE A 136 21.65 -9.90 -0.86
C PHE A 136 21.51 -9.59 0.64
N SER A 137 20.30 -9.20 1.08
CA SER A 137 19.98 -8.73 2.43
C SER A 137 18.74 -9.42 3.03
N PRO A 138 18.71 -10.77 3.12
CA PRO A 138 17.50 -11.51 3.47
C PRO A 138 17.15 -11.36 4.96
N LYS A 139 15.85 -11.34 5.28
CA LYS A 139 15.35 -11.01 6.63
C LYS A 139 15.76 -12.02 7.71
N TYR A 140 16.00 -13.30 7.38
CA TYR A 140 16.58 -14.26 8.34
C TYR A 140 17.98 -13.86 8.86
N ARG A 141 18.75 -13.10 8.05
CA ARG A 141 20.11 -12.61 8.39
C ARG A 141 20.07 -11.24 9.07
N LEU A 142 19.11 -10.38 8.70
CA LEU A 142 18.92 -9.08 9.36
C LEU A 142 18.28 -9.23 10.75
N GLY A 143 17.34 -10.17 10.89
CA GLY A 143 16.56 -10.40 12.10
C GLY A 143 15.19 -9.69 12.09
N VAL A 144 14.44 -9.94 13.15
CA VAL A 144 13.09 -9.38 13.38
C VAL A 144 13.12 -7.84 13.51
N HIS A 145 12.14 -7.16 12.92
CA HIS A 145 12.07 -5.69 12.73
C HIS A 145 13.22 -5.05 11.96
N ALA A 146 14.23 -5.80 11.51
CA ALA A 146 15.31 -5.27 10.69
C ALA A 146 15.01 -5.49 9.20
N TYR A 147 15.36 -4.50 8.39
CA TYR A 147 15.14 -4.52 6.93
C TYR A 147 16.16 -3.63 6.22
N SER A 148 16.44 -3.98 4.97
CA SER A 148 17.14 -3.12 4.03
C SER A 148 16.14 -2.26 3.25
N PHE A 149 16.63 -1.14 2.75
CA PHE A 149 15.96 -0.27 1.80
C PHE A 149 17.02 0.38 0.91
N MET A 150 16.64 0.84 -0.28
CA MET A 150 17.58 1.47 -1.21
C MET A 150 16.97 2.71 -1.82
N ILE A 151 17.73 3.81 -1.87
CA ILE A 151 17.34 5.05 -2.55
C ILE A 151 18.28 5.37 -3.73
N ASN A 152 17.80 6.19 -4.66
CA ASN A 152 18.65 6.79 -5.70
C ASN A 152 19.08 8.23 -5.33
N HIS A 153 19.91 8.86 -6.18
CA HIS A 153 20.40 10.24 -6.04
C HIS A 153 19.32 11.34 -5.95
N ASN A 154 18.04 11.02 -6.18
CA ASN A 154 16.91 11.93 -5.96
C ASN A 154 16.24 11.73 -4.58
N GLY A 155 16.54 10.63 -3.88
CA GLY A 155 15.91 10.20 -2.62
C GLY A 155 14.76 9.21 -2.79
N TYR A 156 14.40 8.87 -4.04
CA TYR A 156 13.29 7.93 -4.29
C TYR A 156 13.65 6.50 -3.88
N LEU A 157 12.69 5.81 -3.26
CA LEU A 157 12.80 4.41 -2.88
C LEU A 157 12.82 3.51 -4.11
N MET A 158 13.86 2.68 -4.25
CA MET A 158 13.90 1.56 -5.19
C MET A 158 13.27 0.31 -4.56
N PHE A 159 13.47 0.11 -3.26
CA PHE A 159 12.67 -0.80 -2.42
C PHE A 159 12.67 -0.38 -0.95
N HIS A 160 11.60 -0.74 -0.23
CA HIS A 160 11.39 -0.62 1.21
C HIS A 160 10.19 -1.52 1.59
N PRO A 161 10.08 -2.11 2.79
CA PRO A 161 8.94 -2.97 3.16
C PRO A 161 7.57 -2.27 3.00
N ASP A 162 7.47 -1.01 3.45
CA ASP A 162 6.24 -0.22 3.37
C ASP A 162 5.99 0.41 1.98
N LEU A 163 6.78 0.09 0.94
CA LEU A 163 6.54 0.54 -0.43
C LEU A 163 5.43 -0.33 -1.07
N ARG A 164 4.23 0.24 -1.24
CA ARG A 164 3.01 -0.46 -1.64
C ARG A 164 2.55 0.04 -3.02
N PRO A 165 3.10 -0.49 -4.13
CA PRO A 165 2.90 0.03 -5.49
C PRO A 165 1.51 -0.24 -6.09
N VAL A 166 0.72 -1.11 -5.44
CA VAL A 166 -0.63 -1.51 -5.88
C VAL A 166 -1.64 -1.35 -4.73
N LEU A 167 -2.93 -1.31 -5.08
CA LEU A 167 -4.04 -1.55 -4.18
C LEU A 167 -4.94 -2.60 -4.85
N GLY A 168 -4.92 -3.84 -4.35
CA GLY A 168 -5.59 -4.95 -5.02
C GLY A 168 -5.17 -5.04 -6.51
N PRO A 169 -6.11 -5.22 -7.46
CA PRO A 169 -5.80 -5.34 -8.89
C PRO A 169 -5.44 -4.00 -9.57
N TYR A 170 -5.19 -2.93 -8.83
CA TYR A 170 -4.94 -1.58 -9.36
C TYR A 170 -3.52 -1.09 -9.06
N ARG A 171 -2.81 -0.65 -10.10
CA ARG A 171 -1.55 0.10 -9.98
C ARG A 171 -1.83 1.48 -9.35
N LYS A 172 -1.01 1.89 -8.37
CA LYS A 172 -0.98 3.29 -7.91
C LYS A 172 -0.16 4.12 -8.90
N GLN A 173 -0.47 5.42 -9.03
CA GLN A 173 0.20 6.24 -10.06
C GLN A 173 1.62 6.65 -9.61
N ASN A 174 1.74 7.18 -8.39
CA ASN A 174 2.97 7.86 -7.92
C ASN A 174 3.97 6.97 -7.16
N TYR A 175 3.78 5.64 -7.17
CA TYR A 175 4.64 4.66 -6.46
C TYR A 175 6.13 4.75 -6.80
N HIS A 176 6.46 5.13 -8.03
CA HIS A 176 7.82 5.29 -8.56
C HIS A 176 8.52 6.57 -8.05
N SER A 177 7.81 7.44 -7.34
CA SER A 177 8.27 8.72 -6.80
C SER A 177 8.06 8.84 -5.28
N ILE A 178 7.88 7.72 -4.56
CA ILE A 178 7.82 7.71 -3.10
C ILE A 178 9.22 7.93 -2.53
N ASP A 179 9.31 8.80 -1.54
CA ASP A 179 10.55 9.27 -0.92
C ASP A 179 10.72 8.68 0.50
N LEU A 180 11.94 8.68 1.04
CA LEU A 180 12.23 7.99 2.31
C LEU A 180 11.41 8.55 3.50
N ASP A 181 11.22 9.87 3.57
CA ASP A 181 10.43 10.52 4.62
C ASP A 181 8.90 10.45 4.39
N MET A 182 8.46 9.73 3.36
CA MET A 182 7.06 9.36 3.12
C MET A 182 6.72 7.94 3.61
N VAL A 183 7.72 7.14 4.01
CA VAL A 183 7.54 5.82 4.64
C VAL A 183 8.12 5.78 6.05
N GLU A 184 9.28 6.41 6.28
CA GLU A 184 9.89 6.53 7.61
C GLU A 184 9.36 7.77 8.32
N ILE A 185 8.13 7.66 8.83
CA ILE A 185 7.40 8.75 9.47
C ILE A 185 8.02 9.05 10.86
N PRO A 186 8.59 10.24 11.10
CA PRO A 186 9.15 10.59 12.39
C PRO A 186 8.04 10.75 13.44
N ASP A 187 8.35 10.42 14.70
CA ASP A 187 7.39 10.48 15.81
C ASP A 187 6.75 11.88 15.93
N ASN A 188 7.60 12.92 15.96
CA ASN A 188 7.22 14.33 16.08
C ASN A 188 6.76 14.97 14.75
N LEU A 189 6.12 14.22 13.82
CA LEU A 189 5.59 14.81 12.58
C LEU A 189 4.39 15.74 12.86
N MET A 190 4.64 17.04 12.97
CA MET A 190 3.61 18.06 13.19
C MET A 190 3.01 18.62 11.89
N HIS A 191 3.75 18.62 10.78
CA HIS A 191 3.33 19.25 9.51
C HIS A 191 3.76 18.45 8.27
N PHE A 192 3.03 18.62 7.17
CA PHE A 192 3.32 18.01 5.84
C PHE A 192 4.37 18.77 5.02
N VAL A 193 4.92 19.85 5.58
CA VAL A 193 5.99 20.69 5.01
C VAL A 193 7.30 20.28 5.67
N HIS A 194 8.38 20.14 4.89
CA HIS A 194 9.69 19.78 5.42
C HIS A 194 10.19 20.88 6.39
N PRO A 195 10.34 20.59 7.70
CA PRO A 195 10.71 21.61 8.68
C PRO A 195 12.18 22.01 8.57
N LEU A 196 12.49 23.19 9.09
CA LEU A 196 13.87 23.60 9.41
C LEU A 196 13.95 23.81 10.94
N PRO A 197 14.84 23.10 11.66
CA PRO A 197 15.80 22.10 11.19
C PRO A 197 15.12 20.83 10.63
N LEU A 198 15.85 20.12 9.76
CA LEU A 198 15.41 18.85 9.16
C LEU A 198 15.17 17.78 10.23
N SER A 199 14.25 16.85 9.98
CA SER A 199 14.12 15.63 10.79
C SER A 199 15.34 14.72 10.64
N LYS A 200 15.60 13.83 11.60
CA LYS A 200 16.70 12.85 11.49
C LYS A 200 16.59 11.96 10.24
N ILE A 201 15.38 11.58 9.83
CA ILE A 201 15.13 10.84 8.60
C ILE A 201 15.49 11.67 7.36
N GLN A 202 15.17 12.97 7.35
CA GLN A 202 15.55 13.88 6.27
C GLN A 202 17.06 14.16 6.24
N GLN A 203 17.74 14.11 7.39
CA GLN A 203 19.20 14.11 7.46
C GLN A 203 19.79 12.82 6.87
N ILE A 204 19.39 11.63 7.33
CA ILE A 204 19.79 10.32 6.78
C ILE A 204 19.61 10.29 5.26
N ARG A 205 18.42 10.68 4.79
CA ARG A 205 18.08 10.81 3.36
C ARG A 205 19.05 11.72 2.60
N LYS A 206 19.40 12.88 3.17
CA LYS A 206 20.34 13.83 2.56
C LYS A 206 21.76 13.26 2.54
N ASP A 207 22.21 12.67 3.64
CA ASP A 207 23.54 12.10 3.78
C ASP A 207 23.76 10.92 2.82
N MET A 208 22.76 10.04 2.68
CA MET A 208 22.75 8.99 1.65
C MET A 208 22.88 9.56 0.22
N ILE A 209 22.10 10.59 -0.16
CA ILE A 209 22.23 11.23 -1.48
C ILE A 209 23.62 11.86 -1.66
N GLN A 210 24.15 12.49 -0.62
CA GLN A 210 25.47 13.14 -0.65
C GLN A 210 26.64 12.15 -0.58
N SER A 211 26.37 10.84 -0.48
CA SER A 211 27.38 9.76 -0.39
C SER A 211 28.22 9.79 0.89
N ASN A 212 27.60 10.22 1.99
CA ASN A 212 28.16 10.13 3.33
C ASN A 212 27.85 8.74 3.91
N GLU A 213 28.88 7.98 4.29
CA GLU A 213 28.70 6.72 5.04
C GLU A 213 28.64 6.99 6.55
N TYR A 214 27.51 6.66 7.19
CA TYR A 214 27.33 6.93 8.62
C TYR A 214 26.25 6.04 9.25
N HIS A 215 25.95 6.29 10.52
CA HIS A 215 24.84 5.66 11.24
C HIS A 215 24.13 6.66 12.15
N GLU A 216 22.80 6.59 12.24
CA GLU A 216 22.01 7.55 13.01
C GLU A 216 20.80 6.88 13.69
N SER A 217 20.48 7.28 14.93
CA SER A 217 19.36 6.76 15.73
C SER A 217 18.14 7.68 15.60
N ALA A 218 17.07 7.23 14.94
CA ALA A 218 15.85 8.01 14.74
C ALA A 218 14.63 7.32 15.40
N ARG A 219 13.71 8.13 15.93
CA ARG A 219 12.42 7.65 16.45
C ARG A 219 11.33 7.83 15.41
N VAL A 220 10.74 6.72 14.98
CA VAL A 220 9.74 6.65 13.90
C VAL A 220 8.48 5.93 14.36
N LYS A 221 7.37 6.22 13.69
CA LYS A 221 6.10 5.51 13.86
C LYS A 221 6.11 4.28 12.96
N LYS A 222 6.07 3.09 13.58
CA LYS A 222 5.82 1.82 12.87
C LYS A 222 4.40 1.34 13.10
N HIS A 223 3.90 0.58 12.13
CA HIS A 223 2.52 0.13 12.10
C HIS A 223 2.43 -1.39 11.94
N PHE A 224 1.41 -2.00 12.53
CA PHE A 224 1.13 -3.42 12.40
C PHE A 224 -0.32 -3.65 11.97
N ASP A 225 -0.58 -4.85 11.43
CA ASP A 225 -1.91 -5.33 11.05
C ASP A 225 -2.65 -4.35 10.11
N ASP A 226 -2.07 -4.08 8.93
CA ASP A 226 -2.60 -3.15 7.90
C ASP A 226 -2.96 -1.75 8.41
N MET A 227 -2.03 -1.13 9.16
CA MET A 227 -2.18 0.20 9.78
C MET A 227 -3.32 0.31 10.79
N ARG A 228 -3.65 -0.79 11.47
CA ARG A 228 -4.58 -0.78 12.61
C ARG A 228 -3.87 -0.45 13.92
N ARG A 229 -2.67 -0.98 14.12
CA ARG A 229 -1.86 -0.79 15.33
C ARG A 229 -0.66 0.09 15.03
N ILE A 230 -0.23 0.90 16.01
CA ILE A 230 0.86 1.87 15.87
C ILE A 230 1.76 1.86 17.10
N GLU A 231 3.05 2.13 16.89
CA GLU A 231 4.04 2.23 17.95
C GLU A 231 5.16 3.23 17.57
N ALA A 232 5.63 4.02 18.55
CA ALA A 232 6.67 5.03 18.36
C ALA A 232 8.04 4.50 18.84
N VAL A 233 8.87 4.04 17.91
CA VAL A 233 10.01 3.15 18.15
C VAL A 233 11.34 3.79 17.77
N GLU A 234 12.41 3.47 18.49
CA GLU A 234 13.78 3.86 18.10
C GLU A 234 14.39 2.81 17.17
N GLN A 235 14.85 3.23 16.00
CA GLN A 235 15.64 2.42 15.06
C GLN A 235 16.98 3.10 14.78
N ARG A 236 18.01 2.27 14.59
CA ARG A 236 19.34 2.71 14.17
C ARG A 236 19.49 2.40 12.68
N TYR A 237 19.77 3.44 11.91
CA TYR A 237 19.93 3.38 10.47
C TYR A 237 21.42 3.36 10.15
N PHE A 238 21.87 2.34 9.43
CA PHE A 238 23.22 2.23 8.87
C PHE A 238 23.14 2.39 7.36
N TYR A 239 23.96 3.23 6.74
CA TYR A 239 23.82 3.51 5.32
C TYR A 239 25.14 3.85 4.62
N ALA A 240 25.23 3.46 3.34
CA ALA A 240 26.40 3.66 2.48
C ALA A 240 26.02 3.71 0.98
N THR A 241 26.89 4.31 0.17
CA THR A 241 26.80 4.27 -1.30
C THR A 241 27.30 2.95 -1.87
N LEU A 242 26.68 2.47 -2.95
CA LEU A 242 27.04 1.20 -3.58
C LEU A 242 28.16 1.37 -4.63
N GLY A 243 29.35 1.77 -4.19
CA GLY A 243 30.52 1.98 -5.06
C GLY A 243 30.57 3.38 -5.70
N ASP A 244 31.27 3.49 -6.83
CA ASP A 244 31.59 4.79 -7.43
C ASP A 244 30.35 5.51 -7.99
N LYS A 245 30.13 6.74 -7.50
CA LYS A 245 28.92 7.55 -7.74
C LYS A 245 28.63 7.86 -9.21
N GLU A 246 29.67 7.93 -10.04
CA GLU A 246 29.52 8.12 -11.50
C GLU A 246 28.95 6.87 -12.20
N SER A 247 29.15 5.68 -11.62
CA SER A 247 28.65 4.39 -12.15
C SER A 247 27.32 3.98 -11.52
N ASN A 248 27.12 4.30 -10.23
CA ASN A 248 26.01 3.82 -9.43
C ASN A 248 25.34 4.97 -8.65
N PRO A 249 24.08 5.31 -8.97
CA PRO A 249 23.34 6.37 -8.28
C PRO A 249 22.64 5.90 -7.00
N PHE A 250 22.85 4.65 -6.56
CA PHE A 250 22.11 4.03 -5.45
C PHE A 250 22.88 4.02 -4.12
N SER A 251 22.13 4.25 -3.05
CA SER A 251 22.59 4.13 -1.66
C SER A 251 21.74 3.13 -0.90
N LEU A 252 22.38 2.18 -0.24
CA LEU A 252 21.74 1.14 0.56
C LEU A 252 21.66 1.60 2.01
N GLY A 253 20.48 1.43 2.62
CA GLY A 253 20.25 1.60 4.04
C GLY A 253 19.81 0.28 4.67
N ILE A 254 20.18 0.06 5.93
CA ILE A 254 19.67 -1.01 6.78
C ILE A 254 19.15 -0.36 8.07
N ALA A 255 17.86 -0.52 8.34
CA ALA A 255 17.25 -0.12 9.59
C ALA A 255 17.28 -1.32 10.56
N VAL A 256 17.81 -1.11 11.75
CA VAL A 256 17.95 -2.14 12.80
C VAL A 256 17.24 -1.67 14.06
N ARG A 257 16.51 -2.57 14.72
CA ARG A 257 15.81 -2.26 15.97
C ARG A 257 16.75 -2.32 17.17
N PHE A 258 17.00 -1.18 17.81
CA PHE A 258 17.85 -1.10 18.99
C PHE A 258 17.11 -1.62 20.25
N PRO A 259 17.76 -2.36 21.17
CA PRO A 259 19.14 -2.86 21.13
C PRO A 259 19.29 -4.28 20.57
N TYR A 260 18.24 -5.10 20.59
CA TYR A 260 18.36 -6.54 20.32
C TYR A 260 18.69 -6.91 18.87
N GLY A 261 18.45 -6.01 17.91
CA GLY A 261 18.81 -6.20 16.51
C GLY A 261 20.32 -6.05 16.22
N GLU A 262 21.11 -5.54 17.17
CA GLU A 262 22.56 -5.38 16.98
C GLU A 262 23.37 -6.68 17.19
N PHE A 263 22.69 -7.78 17.50
CA PHE A 263 23.28 -9.09 17.75
C PHE A 263 22.65 -10.19 16.87
N ASP A 264 23.48 -11.15 16.46
CA ASP A 264 23.11 -12.22 15.54
C ASP A 264 23.63 -13.59 16.03
N ILE A 265 22.96 -14.66 15.62
CA ILE A 265 23.20 -16.03 16.10
C ILE A 265 24.00 -16.79 15.04
N ARG A 266 25.28 -17.05 15.32
CA ARG A 266 26.13 -17.87 14.44
C ARG A 266 26.22 -19.31 14.94
N THR A 267 25.78 -20.23 14.11
CA THR A 267 25.91 -21.68 14.32
C THR A 267 27.19 -22.23 13.71
N THR A 268 27.81 -23.18 14.39
CA THR A 268 28.88 -24.03 13.84
C THR A 268 28.28 -25.13 12.96
N ASP A 269 29.13 -25.89 12.27
CA ASP A 269 28.68 -27.07 11.53
C ASP A 269 28.10 -28.13 12.50
N PRO A 270 26.87 -28.63 12.26
CA PRO A 270 26.19 -29.54 13.17
C PRO A 270 26.76 -30.97 13.10
N GLN A 271 26.73 -31.66 14.24
CA GLN A 271 27.11 -33.07 14.34
C GLN A 271 26.13 -33.97 13.56
N THR A 272 26.65 -35.04 12.94
CA THR A 272 25.87 -35.98 12.10
C THR A 272 24.58 -36.46 12.75
N ASP A 273 24.61 -36.77 14.05
CA ASP A 273 23.46 -37.32 14.76
C ASP A 273 22.37 -36.26 14.99
N LYS A 274 22.74 -34.98 15.17
CA LYS A 274 21.78 -33.86 15.17
C LYS A 274 21.11 -33.72 13.80
N VAL A 275 21.88 -33.82 12.72
CA VAL A 275 21.36 -33.75 11.34
C VAL A 275 20.34 -34.86 11.10
N GLU A 276 20.65 -36.10 11.51
CA GLU A 276 19.73 -37.23 11.36
C GLU A 276 18.43 -37.07 12.17
N ILE A 277 18.51 -36.53 13.39
CA ILE A 277 17.33 -36.25 14.23
C ILE A 277 16.49 -35.11 13.65
N ALA A 278 17.11 -34.00 13.26
CA ALA A 278 16.43 -32.85 12.66
C ALA A 278 15.72 -33.20 11.33
N LEU A 279 16.39 -33.98 10.46
CA LEU A 279 15.80 -34.43 9.19
C LEU A 279 14.67 -35.44 9.39
N ARG A 280 14.71 -36.30 10.42
CA ARG A 280 13.55 -37.13 10.79
C ARG A 280 12.37 -36.29 11.25
N PHE A 281 12.61 -35.34 12.15
CA PHE A 281 11.57 -34.48 12.72
C PHE A 281 10.80 -33.70 11.64
N ILE A 282 11.51 -33.00 10.74
CA ILE A 282 10.88 -32.15 9.71
C ILE A 282 10.03 -32.92 8.69
N LEU A 283 10.31 -34.21 8.47
CA LEU A 283 9.53 -35.05 7.55
C LEU A 283 8.37 -35.82 8.22
N GLN A 284 8.45 -36.04 9.52
CA GLN A 284 7.44 -36.79 10.28
C GLN A 284 6.39 -35.87 10.93
N ARG A 285 6.64 -34.56 10.99
CA ARG A 285 5.76 -33.58 11.65
C ARG A 285 5.22 -32.49 10.72
N ASN A 286 4.08 -31.94 11.12
CA ASN A 286 3.51 -30.72 10.55
C ASN A 286 4.39 -29.54 10.98
N VAL A 287 5.15 -29.02 10.03
CA VAL A 287 6.13 -27.94 10.21
C VAL A 287 6.03 -27.06 8.96
N ARG A 288 5.74 -25.76 9.09
CA ARG A 288 5.87 -24.83 7.96
C ARG A 288 7.33 -24.45 7.81
N ILE A 289 7.86 -24.49 6.60
CA ILE A 289 9.23 -24.07 6.26
C ILE A 289 9.12 -22.76 5.48
N ALA A 290 9.77 -21.69 5.94
CA ALA A 290 9.77 -20.42 5.21
C ALA A 290 10.33 -20.58 3.78
N ASP A 291 9.80 -19.81 2.84
CA ASP A 291 10.07 -19.97 1.41
C ASP A 291 11.38 -19.24 1.01
N TRP A 292 12.48 -19.54 1.71
CA TRP A 292 13.81 -18.99 1.45
C TRP A 292 14.52 -19.74 0.32
N ILE A 293 15.40 -19.03 -0.40
CA ILE A 293 16.40 -19.65 -1.28
C ILE A 293 17.49 -20.27 -0.40
N TYR A 294 17.26 -21.50 0.07
CA TYR A 294 18.19 -22.21 0.94
C TYR A 294 19.54 -22.43 0.25
N CYS A 295 19.57 -23.03 -0.95
CA CYS A 295 20.81 -23.23 -1.71
C CYS A 295 20.61 -23.13 -3.22
N ASN A 296 21.22 -22.13 -3.84
CA ASN A 296 21.37 -22.06 -5.29
C ASN A 296 22.58 -22.91 -5.74
N SER A 297 22.34 -23.97 -6.51
CA SER A 297 23.41 -24.66 -7.25
C SER A 297 23.05 -24.88 -8.72
N THR A 298 23.48 -23.94 -9.55
CA THR A 298 23.63 -24.07 -11.01
C THR A 298 22.43 -24.61 -11.79
N ALA A 299 21.50 -23.71 -12.10
CA ALA A 299 20.59 -23.71 -13.25
C ALA A 299 19.54 -24.83 -13.43
N GLU A 300 19.73 -26.04 -12.89
CA GLU A 300 18.77 -27.15 -13.03
C GLU A 300 18.20 -27.64 -11.68
N ASP A 301 18.93 -27.45 -10.56
CA ASP A 301 18.49 -27.80 -9.19
C ASP A 301 18.18 -26.54 -8.34
N ASN A 302 17.00 -25.94 -8.51
CA ASN A 302 16.51 -24.86 -7.63
C ASN A 302 15.99 -25.42 -6.28
N ILE A 303 16.93 -25.74 -5.37
CA ILE A 303 16.66 -26.26 -4.03
C ILE A 303 16.15 -25.12 -3.13
N GLY A 304 14.84 -24.86 -3.20
CA GLY A 304 14.15 -23.86 -2.38
C GLY A 304 12.97 -23.13 -3.04
N ASP A 305 12.74 -23.29 -4.35
CA ASP A 305 11.65 -22.56 -5.05
C ASP A 305 10.24 -22.85 -4.51
N THR A 306 10.05 -24.02 -3.86
CA THR A 306 8.87 -24.35 -3.08
C THR A 306 9.26 -25.19 -1.85
N GLU A 307 8.43 -25.17 -0.80
CA GLU A 307 8.58 -26.09 0.34
C GLU A 307 8.61 -27.56 -0.11
N GLU A 308 7.83 -27.93 -1.14
CA GLU A 308 7.77 -29.29 -1.67
C GLU A 308 9.10 -29.72 -2.33
N SER A 309 9.72 -28.82 -3.12
CA SER A 309 11.06 -29.03 -3.69
C SER A 309 12.10 -29.25 -2.59
N PHE A 310 12.10 -28.38 -1.57
CA PHE A 310 13.02 -28.48 -0.45
C PHE A 310 12.81 -29.76 0.37
N ARG A 311 11.55 -30.17 0.63
CA ARG A 311 11.22 -31.45 1.25
C ARG A 311 11.67 -32.65 0.42
N GLY A 312 11.66 -32.55 -0.91
CA GLY A 312 12.25 -33.54 -1.82
C GLY A 312 13.75 -33.70 -1.59
N TYR A 313 14.49 -32.60 -1.58
CA TYR A 313 15.93 -32.56 -1.27
C TYR A 313 16.23 -33.16 0.12
N LEU A 314 15.48 -32.78 1.15
CA LEU A 314 15.69 -33.29 2.52
C LEU A 314 15.41 -34.80 2.64
N LYS A 315 14.40 -35.34 1.91
CA LYS A 315 14.14 -36.79 1.81
C LYS A 315 15.33 -37.57 1.26
N GLU A 316 15.99 -37.03 0.24
CA GLU A 316 17.19 -37.65 -0.36
C GLU A 316 18.36 -37.64 0.64
N LYS A 317 18.64 -36.50 1.29
CA LYS A 317 19.82 -36.35 2.16
C LYS A 317 19.75 -37.10 3.50
N ILE A 318 18.57 -37.62 3.89
CA ILE A 318 18.48 -38.59 5.00
C ILE A 318 19.27 -39.86 4.70
N GLN A 319 19.22 -40.36 3.47
CA GLN A 319 19.89 -41.61 3.09
C GLN A 319 21.42 -41.45 3.09
N THR A 320 21.91 -40.27 2.71
CA THR A 320 23.35 -39.96 2.68
C THR A 320 23.92 -39.56 4.04
N LYS A 321 23.06 -39.24 5.02
CA LYS A 321 23.38 -38.53 6.29
C LYS A 321 24.24 -37.27 6.10
N ARG A 322 24.19 -36.66 4.91
CA ARG A 322 25.04 -35.52 4.52
C ARG A 322 24.25 -34.55 3.65
N ILE A 323 24.04 -33.36 4.18
CA ILE A 323 23.58 -32.22 3.40
C ILE A 323 24.78 -31.70 2.59
N LYS A 324 24.58 -31.42 1.29
CA LYS A 324 25.63 -30.90 0.40
C LYS A 324 26.03 -29.52 0.92
N SER A 325 27.32 -29.30 1.21
CA SER A 325 27.78 -27.97 1.62
C SER A 325 27.52 -26.99 0.47
N CYS A 326 26.67 -26.00 0.72
CA CYS A 326 26.29 -25.03 -0.29
C CYS A 326 27.44 -24.01 -0.51
N PRO A 327 27.61 -23.48 -1.72
CA PRO A 327 28.80 -22.72 -2.09
C PRO A 327 28.90 -21.35 -1.39
N TYR A 328 27.78 -20.81 -0.93
CA TYR A 328 27.71 -19.52 -0.24
C TYR A 328 27.61 -19.71 1.28
N GLU A 329 28.46 -19.01 2.01
CA GLU A 329 28.51 -19.03 3.48
C GLU A 329 27.17 -18.61 4.12
N ALA A 330 26.40 -17.71 3.49
CA ALA A 330 25.07 -17.32 3.97
C ALA A 330 24.05 -18.48 3.90
N SER A 331 24.04 -19.25 2.80
CA SER A 331 23.23 -20.47 2.67
C SER A 331 23.65 -21.53 3.69
N LYS A 332 24.96 -21.68 3.92
CA LYS A 332 25.51 -22.60 4.92
C LYS A 332 25.04 -22.25 6.33
N GLN A 333 25.11 -20.97 6.71
CA GLN A 333 24.66 -20.49 8.02
C GLN A 333 23.14 -20.64 8.21
N LEU A 334 22.32 -20.37 7.19
CA LEU A 334 20.87 -20.61 7.24
C LEU A 334 20.54 -22.09 7.50
N ILE A 335 21.18 -23.02 6.76
CA ILE A 335 20.97 -24.45 6.94
C ILE A 335 21.44 -24.92 8.33
N ASN A 336 22.62 -24.49 8.79
CA ASN A 336 23.12 -24.85 10.12
C ASN A 336 22.21 -24.31 11.24
N MET A 337 21.67 -23.10 11.10
CA MET A 337 20.67 -22.51 12.00
C MET A 337 19.39 -23.35 12.03
N MET A 338 18.81 -23.65 10.86
CA MET A 338 17.65 -24.53 10.72
C MET A 338 17.84 -25.89 11.40
N ILE A 339 19.01 -26.54 11.24
CA ILE A 339 19.26 -27.88 11.80
C ILE A 339 19.28 -27.85 13.33
N GLU A 340 19.93 -26.85 13.94
CA GLU A 340 19.96 -26.69 15.39
C GLU A 340 18.57 -26.32 15.95
N GLU A 341 17.81 -25.45 15.25
CA GLU A 341 16.42 -25.12 15.61
C GLU A 341 15.50 -26.36 15.58
N LEU A 342 15.54 -27.14 14.50
CA LEU A 342 14.77 -28.40 14.36
C LEU A 342 15.18 -29.46 15.41
N TYR A 343 16.47 -29.53 15.74
CA TYR A 343 16.98 -30.39 16.81
C TYR A 343 16.43 -29.96 18.18
N ILE A 344 16.37 -28.66 18.47
CA ILE A 344 15.73 -28.11 19.68
C ILE A 344 14.22 -28.43 19.70
N MET A 345 13.51 -28.23 18.59
CA MET A 345 12.08 -28.59 18.45
C MET A 345 11.83 -30.08 18.71
N SER A 346 12.72 -30.97 18.25
CA SER A 346 12.63 -32.42 18.49
C SER A 346 12.76 -32.79 19.99
N LYS A 347 13.60 -32.06 20.75
CA LYS A 347 13.74 -32.25 22.20
C LYS A 347 12.53 -31.72 22.96
N PHE A 348 11.99 -30.57 22.54
CA PHE A 348 10.74 -30.04 23.08
C PHE A 348 9.56 -30.99 22.82
N GLU A 349 9.50 -31.64 21.65
CA GLU A 349 8.52 -32.69 21.39
C GLU A 349 8.67 -33.88 22.35
N ASN A 350 9.89 -34.34 22.62
CA ASN A 350 10.07 -35.45 23.55
C ASN A 350 9.57 -35.07 24.96
N TRP A 351 9.92 -33.86 25.43
CA TRP A 351 9.47 -33.36 26.73
C TRP A 351 7.94 -33.22 26.81
N THR A 352 7.26 -32.66 25.79
CA THR A 352 5.77 -32.54 25.81
C THR A 352 5.04 -33.89 25.77
N LYS A 353 5.71 -34.97 25.35
CA LYS A 353 5.19 -36.35 25.38
C LYS A 353 5.51 -37.10 26.68
N THR A 354 6.72 -36.95 27.23
CA THR A 354 7.26 -37.88 28.25
C THR A 354 7.81 -37.21 29.52
N GLY A 355 7.84 -35.88 29.62
CA GLY A 355 8.48 -35.14 30.74
C GLY A 355 10.02 -35.18 30.76
N VAL A 356 10.62 -36.18 30.11
CA VAL A 356 12.07 -36.41 30.01
C VAL A 356 12.70 -35.61 28.87
N THR A 357 13.87 -35.01 29.12
CA THR A 357 14.71 -34.43 28.05
C THR A 357 15.74 -35.44 27.54
N GLY A 358 15.95 -35.45 26.21
CA GLY A 358 16.91 -36.34 25.52
C GLY A 358 18.38 -35.94 25.78
N SER A 359 18.84 -36.28 26.97
CA SER A 359 20.23 -36.21 27.48
C SER A 359 20.77 -37.63 27.64
N GLU A 360 22.09 -37.81 27.60
CA GLU A 360 22.75 -39.11 27.85
C GLU A 360 22.50 -39.62 29.29
N ASN A 361 22.19 -38.72 30.21
CA ASN A 361 21.55 -39.03 31.49
C ASN A 361 20.13 -38.43 31.48
N PRO A 362 19.06 -39.23 31.28
CA PRO A 362 17.69 -38.72 31.22
C PRO A 362 17.17 -38.33 32.61
N SER A 363 17.19 -37.04 32.92
CA SER A 363 16.46 -36.46 34.04
C SER A 363 15.16 -35.79 33.56
N PRO A 364 14.07 -35.86 34.35
CA PRO A 364 12.96 -34.92 34.22
C PRO A 364 13.50 -33.49 34.40
N LEU A 365 13.08 -32.55 33.56
CA LEU A 365 13.54 -31.16 33.68
C LEU A 365 12.83 -30.43 34.84
N ASP A 366 11.57 -30.78 35.05
CA ASP A 366 10.80 -30.59 36.28
C ASP A 366 9.55 -31.50 36.17
N ASP A 367 9.45 -32.55 36.98
CA ASP A 367 8.24 -33.39 37.04
C ASP A 367 6.98 -32.56 37.40
N PRO A 368 7.01 -31.61 38.36
CA PRO A 368 5.85 -30.75 38.66
C PRO A 368 5.42 -29.91 37.46
N ALA A 369 6.36 -29.36 36.68
CA ALA A 369 6.05 -28.54 35.52
C ALA A 369 5.40 -29.36 34.38
N HIS A 370 5.85 -30.61 34.18
CA HIS A 370 5.20 -31.48 33.20
C HIS A 370 3.79 -31.92 33.65
N ALA A 371 3.60 -32.22 34.93
CA ALA A 371 2.28 -32.55 35.49
C ALA A 371 1.30 -31.38 35.33
N HIS A 372 1.69 -30.17 35.73
CA HIS A 372 0.88 -28.96 35.59
C HIS A 372 0.59 -28.61 34.11
N PHE A 373 1.52 -28.86 33.19
CA PHE A 373 1.26 -28.72 31.76
C PHE A 373 0.18 -29.70 31.26
N LYS A 374 0.17 -30.95 31.74
CA LYS A 374 -0.85 -31.96 31.37
C LYS A 374 -2.23 -31.63 31.95
N GLU A 375 -2.28 -31.14 33.18
CA GLU A 375 -3.49 -30.63 33.83
C GLU A 375 -4.06 -29.45 33.03
N PHE A 376 -3.25 -28.41 32.79
CA PHE A 376 -3.63 -27.23 32.01
C PHE A 376 -4.10 -27.59 30.58
N GLN A 377 -3.40 -28.52 29.90
CA GLN A 377 -3.77 -29.04 28.58
C GLN A 377 -5.20 -29.61 28.57
N HIS A 378 -5.54 -30.40 29.60
CA HIS A 378 -6.85 -31.02 29.76
C HIS A 378 -7.94 -30.01 30.14
N GLU A 379 -7.71 -29.20 31.18
CA GLU A 379 -8.68 -28.23 31.68
C GLU A 379 -9.07 -27.15 30.67
N ASN A 380 -8.15 -26.75 29.78
CA ASN A 380 -8.36 -25.64 28.86
C ASN A 380 -8.77 -26.08 27.45
N HIS A 381 -8.92 -27.39 27.20
CA HIS A 381 -9.13 -27.99 25.87
C HIS A 381 -8.12 -27.44 24.84
N LEU A 382 -6.83 -27.44 25.20
CA LEU A 382 -5.78 -26.76 24.45
C LEU A 382 -5.59 -27.43 23.08
N HIS A 383 -6.02 -26.75 22.01
CA HIS A 383 -6.10 -27.32 20.65
C HIS A 383 -4.71 -27.69 20.09
N TRP A 384 -3.82 -26.70 20.01
CA TRP A 384 -2.44 -26.88 19.57
C TRP A 384 -1.53 -25.78 20.13
N ILE A 385 -0.24 -26.09 20.20
CA ILE A 385 0.85 -25.14 20.42
C ILE A 385 1.76 -25.08 19.20
N PHE A 386 2.54 -24.01 19.08
CA PHE A 386 3.55 -23.86 18.04
C PHE A 386 4.82 -23.19 18.55
N LEU A 387 5.92 -23.42 17.83
CA LEU A 387 7.18 -22.73 18.02
C LEU A 387 7.67 -22.24 16.66
N ALA A 388 7.66 -20.92 16.49
CA ALA A 388 8.24 -20.21 15.36
C ALA A 388 9.67 -19.78 15.70
N THR A 389 10.63 -19.90 14.79
CA THR A 389 12.05 -19.59 15.04
C THR A 389 12.66 -18.64 14.00
N ARG A 390 13.85 -18.10 14.31
CA ARG A 390 14.54 -17.08 13.50
C ARG A 390 14.83 -17.52 12.06
N SER A 391 15.09 -18.80 11.79
CA SER A 391 15.23 -19.30 10.41
C SER A 391 13.91 -19.34 9.61
N GLY A 392 12.78 -18.90 10.18
CA GLY A 392 11.47 -18.84 9.52
C GLY A 392 10.64 -20.12 9.65
N ILE A 393 11.16 -21.15 10.32
CA ILE A 393 10.46 -22.42 10.54
C ILE A 393 9.39 -22.25 11.62
N THR A 394 8.27 -22.97 11.47
CA THR A 394 7.25 -23.09 12.53
C THR A 394 6.81 -24.54 12.69
N ALA A 395 7.07 -25.15 13.85
CA ALA A 395 6.57 -26.48 14.18
C ALA A 395 5.26 -26.40 14.95
N TYR A 396 4.33 -27.31 14.64
CA TYR A 396 2.99 -27.40 15.26
C TYR A 396 2.83 -28.71 16.04
N TRP A 397 2.27 -28.63 17.24
CA TRP A 397 1.91 -29.79 18.05
C TRP A 397 0.43 -29.76 18.41
N GLN A 398 -0.34 -30.67 17.81
CA GLN A 398 -1.71 -30.95 18.22
C GLN A 398 -1.73 -31.58 19.61
N LEU A 399 -2.62 -31.05 20.48
CA LEU A 399 -2.75 -31.48 21.87
C LEU A 399 -4.18 -31.86 22.27
N TYR A 400 -5.16 -31.65 21.38
CA TYR A 400 -6.52 -32.15 21.54
C TYR A 400 -7.08 -32.72 20.23
N ASN A 401 -7.74 -33.87 20.27
CA ASN A 401 -8.18 -34.61 19.06
C ASN A 401 -9.27 -33.89 18.22
N LEU A 402 -9.85 -32.80 18.73
CA LEU A 402 -10.83 -31.96 18.00
C LEU A 402 -10.17 -30.80 17.23
N ALA A 403 -8.86 -30.63 17.31
CA ALA A 403 -8.15 -29.66 16.49
C ALA A 403 -8.02 -30.17 15.04
N ASN A 404 -8.71 -29.50 14.11
CA ASN A 404 -8.59 -29.78 12.68
C ASN A 404 -7.19 -29.38 12.18
N GLU A 405 -6.43 -30.31 11.59
CA GLU A 405 -5.11 -30.04 10.99
C GLU A 405 -5.19 -28.97 9.89
N GLU A 406 -6.34 -28.88 9.20
CA GLU A 406 -6.63 -27.81 8.23
C GLU A 406 -6.49 -26.41 8.84
N HIS A 407 -6.90 -26.21 10.10
CA HIS A 407 -6.82 -24.89 10.74
C HIS A 407 -5.39 -24.55 11.20
N MET A 408 -4.58 -25.56 11.57
CA MET A 408 -3.13 -25.38 11.79
C MET A 408 -2.44 -25.01 10.47
N ARG A 409 -2.80 -25.71 9.39
CA ARG A 409 -2.33 -25.40 8.03
C ARG A 409 -2.75 -24.00 7.58
N GLN A 410 -4.01 -23.61 7.73
CA GLN A 410 -4.46 -22.25 7.40
C GLN A 410 -3.68 -21.17 8.16
N PHE A 411 -3.28 -21.42 9.41
CA PHE A 411 -2.43 -20.48 10.15
C PHE A 411 -1.00 -20.40 9.55
N GLY A 412 -0.40 -21.54 9.18
CA GLY A 412 0.93 -21.56 8.52
C GLY A 412 0.93 -21.03 7.09
N ASP A 413 -0.11 -21.31 6.31
CA ASP A 413 -0.29 -20.79 4.94
C ASP A 413 -0.54 -19.27 4.96
N ALA A 414 -1.20 -18.74 5.99
CA ALA A 414 -1.35 -17.29 6.22
C ALA A 414 -0.10 -16.60 6.81
N ASN A 415 0.87 -17.36 7.34
CA ASN A 415 2.08 -16.86 7.98
C ASN A 415 3.33 -17.60 7.46
N PRO A 416 3.62 -17.53 6.14
CA PRO A 416 4.60 -18.40 5.48
C PRO A 416 6.03 -18.19 6.01
N ASN A 417 6.43 -16.94 6.21
CA ASN A 417 7.71 -16.56 6.80
C ASN A 417 7.46 -16.09 8.24
N SER A 418 7.73 -16.95 9.22
CA SER A 418 7.30 -16.68 10.61
C SER A 418 7.94 -15.44 11.24
N ILE A 419 9.21 -15.18 10.95
CA ILE A 419 9.95 -13.96 11.37
C ILE A 419 9.39 -12.65 10.76
N GLU A 420 8.54 -12.74 9.74
CA GLU A 420 7.91 -11.59 9.07
C GLU A 420 6.43 -11.42 9.46
N SER A 421 5.91 -12.32 10.30
CA SER A 421 4.50 -12.36 10.70
C SER A 421 4.22 -11.38 11.85
N SER A 422 3.08 -10.69 11.81
CA SER A 422 2.80 -9.60 12.77
C SER A 422 2.70 -10.07 14.23
N TYR A 423 2.27 -11.31 14.48
CA TYR A 423 2.31 -11.92 15.81
C TYR A 423 3.75 -12.06 16.34
N TYR A 424 4.71 -12.39 15.46
CA TYR A 424 6.11 -12.60 15.83
C TYR A 424 6.74 -11.25 16.17
N GLU A 425 6.60 -10.28 15.27
CA GLU A 425 7.08 -8.91 15.45
C GLU A 425 6.54 -8.26 16.74
N ARG A 426 5.20 -8.23 16.93
CA ARG A 426 4.59 -7.69 18.16
C ARG A 426 5.06 -8.41 19.43
N THR A 427 5.23 -9.73 19.39
CA THR A 427 5.68 -10.50 20.56
C THR A 427 7.13 -10.20 20.95
N ILE A 428 8.06 -10.12 19.99
CA ILE A 428 9.44 -9.71 20.28
C ILE A 428 9.48 -8.27 20.80
N ASN A 429 8.67 -7.36 20.24
CA ASN A 429 8.71 -5.97 20.69
C ASN A 429 8.16 -5.80 22.12
N ALA A 430 7.00 -6.39 22.42
CA ALA A 430 6.36 -6.22 23.72
C ALA A 430 7.14 -6.89 24.86
N THR A 431 7.64 -8.12 24.64
CA THR A 431 8.49 -8.79 25.66
C THR A 431 9.76 -8.00 25.96
N TYR A 432 10.36 -7.34 24.96
CA TYR A 432 11.43 -6.39 25.21
C TYR A 432 10.94 -5.16 26.01
N MET A 433 9.90 -4.45 25.54
CA MET A 433 9.47 -3.17 26.13
C MET A 433 8.88 -3.27 27.54
N TYR A 434 8.45 -4.46 27.96
CA TYR A 434 7.96 -4.76 29.31
C TYR A 434 8.91 -5.61 30.17
N GLY A 435 9.97 -6.21 29.59
CA GLY A 435 10.85 -7.16 30.30
C GLY A 435 12.36 -6.88 30.24
N ALA A 436 12.86 -5.91 29.46
CA ALA A 436 14.30 -5.76 29.19
C ALA A 436 15.24 -5.67 30.42
N ASP A 437 14.73 -5.14 31.55
CA ASP A 437 15.47 -4.93 32.80
C ASP A 437 15.30 -6.06 33.84
N HIS A 438 14.39 -7.01 33.64
CA HIS A 438 14.07 -8.08 34.61
C HIS A 438 14.09 -9.45 33.91
N ILE A 439 14.70 -10.45 34.55
CA ILE A 439 14.97 -11.75 33.91
C ILE A 439 13.69 -12.58 33.67
N ASP A 440 12.62 -12.28 34.41
CA ASP A 440 11.29 -12.89 34.26
C ASP A 440 10.57 -12.27 33.04
N GLY A 441 10.86 -12.80 31.85
CA GLY A 441 10.33 -12.35 30.54
C GLY A 441 8.83 -12.62 30.30
N ASP A 442 8.02 -12.61 31.36
CA ASP A 442 6.65 -13.12 31.40
C ASP A 442 5.60 -12.16 30.81
N HIS A 443 5.91 -11.43 29.73
CA HIS A 443 4.90 -10.61 29.06
C HIS A 443 4.27 -11.38 27.90
N HIS A 444 2.95 -11.58 27.93
CA HIS A 444 2.24 -12.37 26.93
C HIS A 444 1.40 -11.49 26.01
N ILE A 445 1.56 -11.68 24.70
CA ILE A 445 0.74 -11.03 23.67
C ILE A 445 -0.47 -11.89 23.37
N TYR A 446 -1.65 -11.31 23.54
CA TYR A 446 -2.93 -11.88 23.19
C TYR A 446 -3.40 -11.30 21.85
N SER A 447 -3.70 -12.18 20.90
CA SER A 447 -4.12 -11.83 19.54
C SER A 447 -5.26 -12.74 19.05
N LEU A 448 -6.06 -12.26 18.10
CA LEU A 448 -7.17 -13.00 17.51
C LEU A 448 -6.79 -13.52 16.13
N PHE A 449 -7.10 -14.78 15.87
CA PHE A 449 -6.99 -15.42 14.55
C PHE A 449 -8.36 -15.94 14.11
N TYR A 450 -8.66 -15.80 12.81
CA TYR A 450 -9.93 -16.17 12.21
C TYR A 450 -9.69 -17.28 11.18
N GLY A 451 -9.89 -18.54 11.55
CA GLY A 451 -9.81 -19.68 10.63
C GLY A 451 -11.07 -19.79 9.77
N ILE A 452 -10.93 -20.14 8.50
CA ILE A 452 -12.06 -20.31 7.57
C ILE A 452 -12.58 -21.74 7.69
N SER A 453 -13.82 -21.91 8.19
CA SER A 453 -14.44 -23.24 8.30
C SER A 453 -15.61 -23.38 7.32
N ASN A 454 -15.45 -24.28 6.36
CA ASN A 454 -16.48 -24.64 5.38
C ASN A 454 -17.49 -25.62 6.00
N VAL A 455 -18.49 -25.09 6.70
CA VAL A 455 -19.49 -25.93 7.38
C VAL A 455 -20.66 -26.24 6.42
N PRO A 456 -20.89 -27.51 6.04
CA PRO A 456 -22.10 -27.90 5.31
C PRO A 456 -23.32 -27.78 6.23
N VAL A 457 -24.26 -26.91 5.88
CA VAL A 457 -25.55 -26.76 6.59
C VAL A 457 -26.64 -27.42 5.75
N SER A 458 -27.22 -28.49 6.28
CA SER A 458 -28.39 -29.15 5.70
C SER A 458 -29.66 -28.39 6.09
N ASN A 459 -30.18 -27.55 5.19
CA ASN A 459 -31.48 -26.94 5.36
C ASN A 459 -32.57 -27.94 4.95
N THR A 460 -33.40 -28.35 5.92
CA THR A 460 -34.62 -29.13 5.67
C THR A 460 -35.74 -28.19 5.24
N LEU A 461 -36.03 -28.14 3.93
CA LEU A 461 -37.25 -27.47 3.45
C LEU A 461 -38.47 -28.34 3.81
N GLY A 462 -39.58 -27.69 4.17
CA GLY A 462 -40.75 -28.34 4.81
C GLY A 462 -41.46 -29.46 4.03
N ASN A 463 -41.09 -29.69 2.77
CA ASN A 463 -41.59 -30.78 1.92
C ASN A 463 -40.53 -31.89 1.69
N GLY A 464 -39.78 -32.25 2.74
CA GLY A 464 -38.90 -33.43 2.75
C GLY A 464 -37.61 -33.34 1.93
N GLY A 465 -37.30 -32.17 1.36
CA GLY A 465 -36.06 -31.93 0.61
C GLY A 465 -34.96 -31.34 1.49
N THR A 466 -33.82 -32.03 1.60
CA THR A 466 -32.60 -31.51 2.24
C THR A 466 -31.70 -30.82 1.21
N THR A 467 -31.51 -29.51 1.35
CA THR A 467 -30.51 -28.77 0.57
C THR A 467 -29.28 -28.48 1.44
N THR A 468 -28.13 -29.06 1.09
CA THR A 468 -26.85 -28.81 1.76
C THR A 468 -26.19 -27.55 1.20
N THR A 469 -26.43 -26.40 1.84
CA THR A 469 -25.70 -25.15 1.57
C THR A 469 -24.46 -25.08 2.45
N THR A 470 -23.27 -25.04 1.86
CA THR A 470 -22.03 -24.76 2.58
C THR A 470 -21.99 -23.30 3.02
N THR A 471 -22.11 -23.06 4.33
CA THR A 471 -21.92 -21.72 4.91
C THR A 471 -20.50 -21.62 5.46
N THR A 472 -19.70 -20.71 4.92
CA THR A 472 -18.43 -20.29 5.52
C THR A 472 -18.71 -19.65 6.88
N LYS A 473 -18.33 -20.31 7.98
CA LYS A 473 -18.35 -19.72 9.32
C LYS A 473 -16.92 -19.62 9.83
N SER A 474 -16.42 -18.40 9.94
CA SER A 474 -15.09 -18.14 10.49
C SER A 474 -15.03 -18.59 11.96
N GLN A 475 -14.14 -19.52 12.28
CA GLN A 475 -13.90 -19.93 13.66
C GLN A 475 -12.82 -19.03 14.28
N MET A 476 -13.19 -18.33 15.35
CA MET A 476 -12.26 -17.49 16.11
C MET A 476 -11.41 -18.34 17.05
N TYR A 477 -10.12 -18.03 17.05
CA TYR A 477 -9.10 -18.57 17.94
C TYR A 477 -8.41 -17.42 18.68
N LEU A 478 -8.11 -17.65 19.95
CA LEU A 478 -7.21 -16.78 20.71
C LEU A 478 -5.81 -17.38 20.62
N VAL A 479 -4.86 -16.57 20.15
CA VAL A 479 -3.45 -16.91 20.00
C VAL A 479 -2.68 -16.11 21.05
N ILE A 480 -2.06 -16.83 22.00
CA ILE A 480 -1.26 -16.27 23.10
C ILE A 480 0.20 -16.56 22.79
N THR A 481 1.03 -15.53 22.66
CA THR A 481 2.44 -15.66 22.25
C THR A 481 3.42 -15.03 23.23
N THR A 482 4.58 -15.67 23.38
CA THR A 482 5.72 -15.19 24.17
C THR A 482 7.04 -15.41 23.45
N ALA A 483 8.05 -14.60 23.73
CA ALA A 483 9.35 -14.63 23.06
C ALA A 483 10.36 -15.50 23.82
N ILE A 484 11.11 -16.32 23.09
CA ILE A 484 12.26 -17.06 23.61
C ILE A 484 13.52 -16.25 23.33
N TRP A 485 14.19 -15.84 24.41
CA TRP A 485 15.42 -15.03 24.38
C TRP A 485 16.63 -15.88 24.76
N MET A 486 17.73 -15.76 24.02
CA MET A 486 19.03 -16.33 24.41
C MET A 486 19.92 -15.24 25.01
N ASN A 487 20.52 -15.54 26.17
CA ASN A 487 21.42 -14.65 26.90
C ASN A 487 22.88 -14.79 26.42
N LYS A 488 23.64 -13.71 26.47
CA LYS A 488 25.00 -13.57 25.96
C LYS A 488 26.05 -14.04 26.97
N THR A 489 26.39 -15.31 26.94
CA THR A 489 27.52 -15.93 27.68
C THR A 489 28.89 -15.49 27.14
N SER A 490 29.25 -14.22 27.37
CA SER A 490 30.44 -13.62 26.75
C SER A 490 31.75 -14.05 27.42
N GLN A 491 32.47 -14.98 26.77
CA GLN A 491 33.83 -15.41 27.17
C GLN A 491 34.95 -14.38 26.88
N ARG A 492 34.64 -13.13 26.51
CA ARG A 492 35.66 -12.08 26.27
C ARG A 492 35.24 -10.73 26.86
N PRO A 493 36.09 -10.08 27.68
CA PRO A 493 35.84 -8.72 28.13
C PRO A 493 36.08 -7.72 27.00
N GLN A 494 35.12 -6.81 26.78
CA GLN A 494 35.27 -5.66 25.89
C GLN A 494 34.64 -4.41 26.52
N LYS A 495 35.01 -3.24 25.98
CA LYS A 495 34.67 -1.91 26.53
C LYS A 495 33.17 -1.75 26.86
N LYS A 496 32.89 -0.97 27.92
CA LYS A 496 31.54 -0.47 28.25
C LYS A 496 30.96 0.32 27.07
N ILE A 497 30.17 -0.34 26.24
CA ILE A 497 29.05 0.25 25.52
C ILE A 497 27.83 0.20 26.46
N SER A 498 26.93 1.17 26.36
CA SER A 498 25.93 1.47 27.38
C SER A 498 24.85 0.39 27.56
N SER A 499 24.97 -0.38 28.65
CA SER A 499 23.88 -0.93 29.49
C SER A 499 22.68 -1.65 28.84
N GLY A 500 22.79 -2.14 27.60
CA GLY A 500 21.81 -3.05 27.01
C GLY A 500 22.07 -4.50 27.42
N SER A 501 21.03 -5.21 27.86
CA SER A 501 21.07 -6.67 27.99
C SER A 501 21.32 -7.29 26.60
N GLY A 502 22.38 -8.09 26.48
CA GLY A 502 22.88 -8.58 25.18
C GLY A 502 22.04 -9.69 24.55
N ASN A 503 20.75 -9.76 24.87
CA ASN A 503 19.88 -10.89 24.57
C ASN A 503 19.43 -10.86 23.11
N VAL A 504 19.34 -12.03 22.49
CA VAL A 504 18.94 -12.20 21.09
C VAL A 504 17.65 -13.02 21.01
N PRO A 505 16.63 -12.61 20.25
CA PRO A 505 15.41 -13.40 20.09
C PRO A 505 15.71 -14.64 19.23
N PHE A 506 15.44 -15.82 19.79
CA PHE A 506 15.58 -17.13 19.14
C PHE A 506 14.30 -17.53 18.40
N GLY A 507 13.14 -17.24 19.01
CA GLY A 507 11.85 -17.65 18.48
C GLY A 507 10.67 -17.08 19.27
N VAL A 508 9.47 -17.44 18.84
CA VAL A 508 8.20 -17.15 19.52
C VAL A 508 7.47 -18.46 19.76
N PHE A 509 7.16 -18.74 21.02
CA PHE A 509 6.27 -19.82 21.43
C PHE A 509 4.84 -19.32 21.45
N GLY A 510 3.90 -20.14 20.97
CA GLY A 510 2.49 -19.78 20.88
C GLY A 510 1.54 -20.88 21.32
N VAL A 511 0.48 -20.49 22.02
CA VAL A 511 -0.61 -21.35 22.48
C VAL A 511 -1.90 -20.91 21.79
N VAL A 512 -2.62 -21.86 21.20
CA VAL A 512 -3.86 -21.57 20.46
C VAL A 512 -5.07 -22.25 21.10
N LEU A 513 -6.02 -21.42 21.51
CA LEU A 513 -7.23 -21.82 22.23
C LEU A 513 -8.48 -21.47 21.40
N PRO A 514 -9.49 -22.36 21.33
CA PRO A 514 -10.78 -22.00 20.71
C PRO A 514 -11.39 -20.82 21.45
N TYR A 515 -11.76 -19.75 20.73
CA TYR A 515 -12.26 -18.53 21.37
C TYR A 515 -13.51 -18.82 22.23
N LYS A 516 -14.38 -19.74 21.80
CA LYS A 516 -15.55 -20.19 22.57
C LYS A 516 -15.19 -20.72 23.97
N THR A 517 -14.08 -21.45 24.11
CA THR A 517 -13.65 -22.04 25.39
C THR A 517 -13.06 -20.97 26.31
N VAL A 518 -12.19 -20.09 25.79
CA VAL A 518 -11.63 -18.99 26.60
C VAL A 518 -12.72 -18.02 27.02
N ARG A 519 -13.65 -17.73 26.11
CA ARG A 519 -14.82 -16.90 26.37
C ARG A 519 -15.61 -17.42 27.57
N SER A 520 -16.01 -18.70 27.58
CA SER A 520 -16.88 -19.23 28.63
C SER A 520 -16.15 -19.55 29.94
N ARG A 521 -14.89 -20.02 29.91
CA ARG A 521 -14.14 -20.43 31.11
C ARG A 521 -13.34 -19.30 31.78
N HIS A 522 -12.86 -18.32 31.01
CA HIS A 522 -11.96 -17.27 31.51
C HIS A 522 -12.60 -15.88 31.46
N PHE A 523 -12.92 -15.38 30.26
CA PHE A 523 -13.37 -14.00 30.09
C PHE A 523 -14.76 -13.74 30.69
N SER A 524 -15.71 -14.67 30.54
CA SER A 524 -17.00 -14.60 31.24
C SER A 524 -16.81 -14.56 32.75
N ASN A 525 -15.94 -15.40 33.33
CA ASN A 525 -15.71 -15.45 34.78
C ASN A 525 -15.02 -14.20 35.34
N LEU A 526 -14.12 -13.58 34.59
CA LEU A 526 -13.54 -12.26 34.92
C LEU A 526 -14.62 -11.17 35.04
N CYS A 527 -15.60 -11.19 34.14
CA CYS A 527 -16.71 -10.23 34.11
C CYS A 527 -17.96 -10.66 34.91
N ALA A 528 -17.98 -11.85 35.53
CA ALA A 528 -19.18 -12.43 36.16
C ALA A 528 -19.58 -11.81 37.52
N LYS A 529 -18.94 -10.71 37.93
CA LYS A 529 -19.22 -9.98 39.18
C LYS A 529 -19.87 -8.60 38.94
N MET A 530 -20.45 -8.39 37.75
CA MET A 530 -20.81 -7.07 37.22
C MET A 530 -22.21 -7.10 36.59
N ASP A 531 -23.24 -7.06 37.43
CA ASP A 531 -24.62 -7.38 37.05
C ASP A 531 -25.35 -6.27 36.27
N THR A 532 -24.83 -5.03 36.25
CA THR A 532 -25.56 -3.83 35.79
C THR A 532 -24.90 -3.05 34.65
N GLY A 533 -23.88 -3.60 33.99
CA GLY A 533 -23.11 -2.88 32.97
C GLY A 533 -22.34 -3.78 32.00
N ILE A 534 -21.60 -3.15 31.09
CA ILE A 534 -20.87 -3.85 30.02
C ILE A 534 -19.39 -3.97 30.41
N CYS A 535 -18.87 -5.20 30.32
CA CYS A 535 -17.48 -5.53 30.61
C CYS A 535 -16.79 -5.91 29.29
N TYR A 536 -15.86 -5.06 28.86
CA TYR A 536 -15.01 -5.25 27.70
C TYR A 536 -13.63 -5.74 28.14
N ILE A 537 -12.96 -6.53 27.29
CA ILE A 537 -11.50 -6.70 27.35
C ILE A 537 -10.95 -6.18 26.03
N ILE A 538 -9.96 -5.29 26.10
CA ILE A 538 -9.32 -4.63 24.96
C ILE A 538 -7.81 -4.89 24.94
N ASP A 539 -7.20 -4.76 23.76
CA ASP A 539 -5.74 -4.79 23.59
C ASP A 539 -5.09 -3.41 23.81
N GLU A 540 -3.77 -3.35 23.64
CA GLU A 540 -2.95 -2.16 23.85
C GLU A 540 -3.26 -0.99 22.89
N ASN A 541 -4.00 -1.24 21.80
CA ASN A 541 -4.45 -0.23 20.84
C ASN A 541 -5.97 0.04 20.92
N GLY A 542 -6.67 -0.55 21.88
CA GLY A 542 -8.12 -0.35 22.07
C GLY A 542 -9.01 -1.20 21.16
N TYR A 543 -8.50 -2.27 20.56
CA TYR A 543 -9.33 -3.25 19.84
C TYR A 543 -9.98 -4.24 20.81
N ILE A 544 -11.26 -4.52 20.59
CA ILE A 544 -12.06 -5.40 21.44
C ILE A 544 -11.63 -6.87 21.26
N MET A 545 -11.21 -7.48 22.36
CA MET A 545 -10.86 -8.90 22.47
C MET A 545 -12.02 -9.73 23.05
N PHE A 546 -12.86 -9.13 23.91
CA PHE A 546 -14.07 -9.73 24.49
C PHE A 546 -15.10 -8.66 24.88
N ILE A 547 -16.39 -9.04 24.93
CA ILE A 547 -17.50 -8.27 25.49
C ILE A 547 -18.40 -9.22 26.30
N SER A 548 -18.84 -8.81 27.49
CA SER A 548 -19.97 -9.45 28.17
C SER A 548 -21.25 -9.33 27.33
N GLN A 549 -22.12 -10.34 27.39
CA GLN A 549 -23.40 -10.35 26.68
C GLN A 549 -24.51 -10.54 27.72
N PRO A 550 -25.51 -9.64 27.79
CA PRO A 550 -26.77 -9.98 28.44
C PRO A 550 -27.48 -11.09 27.66
N GLU A 551 -28.28 -11.89 28.35
CA GLU A 551 -28.90 -13.10 27.80
C GLU A 551 -29.68 -12.83 26.50
N GLY A 552 -29.56 -13.73 25.54
CA GLY A 552 -30.24 -13.63 24.25
C GLY A 552 -29.58 -12.74 23.19
N THR A 553 -28.49 -12.02 23.48
CA THR A 553 -27.85 -11.10 22.50
C THR A 553 -26.45 -11.54 22.07
N ASP A 554 -26.27 -11.95 20.80
CA ASP A 554 -24.92 -12.21 20.28
C ASP A 554 -24.27 -10.93 19.72
N ARG A 555 -23.21 -10.48 20.41
CA ARG A 555 -22.27 -9.41 20.02
C ARG A 555 -20.92 -9.93 19.48
N THR A 556 -20.80 -11.20 19.07
CA THR A 556 -19.51 -11.72 18.57
C THR A 556 -19.02 -11.00 17.31
N GLU A 557 -19.91 -10.37 16.54
CA GLU A 557 -19.56 -9.50 15.41
C GLU A 557 -18.85 -8.19 15.80
N ASP A 558 -18.87 -7.79 17.08
CA ASP A 558 -18.18 -6.59 17.58
C ASP A 558 -16.73 -6.87 17.98
N ILE A 559 -16.33 -8.15 18.06
CA ILE A 559 -14.98 -8.56 18.39
C ILE A 559 -14.02 -8.16 17.26
N GLY A 560 -12.91 -7.54 17.63
CA GLY A 560 -11.92 -7.03 16.69
C GLY A 560 -12.21 -5.63 16.13
N LYS A 561 -13.32 -4.97 16.50
CA LYS A 561 -13.56 -3.53 16.22
C LYS A 561 -12.86 -2.64 17.24
N PHE A 562 -12.74 -1.34 16.96
CA PHE A 562 -12.16 -0.38 17.91
C PHE A 562 -13.19 0.05 18.96
N ILE A 563 -12.82 0.08 20.25
CA ILE A 563 -13.79 0.38 21.33
C ILE A 563 -14.44 1.75 21.19
N GLY A 564 -13.75 2.75 20.63
CA GLY A 564 -14.31 4.08 20.37
C GLY A 564 -15.48 4.11 19.38
N GLU A 565 -15.69 3.06 18.57
CA GLU A 565 -16.88 2.90 17.72
C GLU A 565 -18.17 2.61 18.53
N PHE A 566 -18.02 2.30 19.83
CA PHE A 566 -19.08 2.08 20.80
C PHE A 566 -18.99 3.13 21.90
N GLU A 567 -17.90 3.12 22.66
CA GLU A 567 -17.69 3.99 23.82
C GLU A 567 -16.78 5.17 23.45
N GLY A 568 -17.28 6.02 22.54
CA GLY A 568 -16.54 7.19 22.03
C GLY A 568 -16.08 8.18 23.12
N PRO A 569 -16.97 8.65 24.02
CA PRO A 569 -16.59 9.54 25.13
C PRO A 569 -15.61 8.91 26.12
N LEU A 570 -15.69 7.58 26.31
CA LEU A 570 -14.76 6.85 27.16
C LEU A 570 -13.33 6.92 26.63
N MET A 571 -13.11 6.63 25.35
CA MET A 571 -11.78 6.74 24.75
C MET A 571 -11.23 8.17 24.80
N GLN A 572 -12.10 9.19 24.68
CA GLN A 572 -11.69 10.59 24.84
C GLN A 572 -11.21 10.90 26.28
N ASP A 573 -11.91 10.44 27.32
CA ASP A 573 -11.46 10.61 28.72
C ASP A 573 -10.20 9.78 29.05
N LEU A 574 -10.07 8.56 28.48
CA LEU A 574 -8.86 7.74 28.60
C LEU A 574 -7.62 8.42 27.97
N VAL A 575 -7.80 9.17 26.88
CA VAL A 575 -6.74 10.00 26.27
C VAL A 575 -6.47 11.26 27.11
N ALA A 576 -7.51 11.94 27.62
CA ALA A 576 -7.35 13.10 28.50
C ALA A 576 -6.58 12.74 29.80
N LYS A 577 -6.81 11.54 30.34
CA LYS A 577 -6.10 10.95 31.48
C LYS A 577 -4.72 10.37 31.14
N LYS A 578 -4.28 10.41 29.88
CA LYS A 578 -3.00 9.89 29.37
C LYS A 578 -2.79 8.38 29.56
N ILE A 579 -3.88 7.63 29.74
CA ILE A 579 -3.86 6.17 29.77
C ILE A 579 -3.56 5.68 28.35
N PHE A 580 -4.32 6.21 27.38
CA PHE A 580 -4.03 6.14 25.96
C PHE A 580 -3.36 7.43 25.48
N SER A 581 -2.51 7.30 24.46
CA SER A 581 -1.98 8.40 23.67
C SER A 581 -2.59 8.34 22.26
N GLU A 582 -3.08 9.49 21.78
CA GLU A 582 -3.52 9.65 20.40
C GLU A 582 -2.31 9.98 19.51
N LEU A 583 -2.06 9.16 18.49
CA LEU A 583 -0.98 9.33 17.54
C LEU A 583 -1.55 9.60 16.14
N LYS A 584 -1.32 10.82 15.63
CA LYS A 584 -1.60 11.14 14.23
C LYS A 584 -0.68 10.34 13.31
N MET A 585 -1.31 9.63 12.38
CA MET A 585 -0.73 8.82 11.32
C MET A 585 -1.04 9.45 9.96
N VAL A 586 -0.13 9.26 9.00
CA VAL A 586 -0.27 9.74 7.62
C VAL A 586 0.07 8.61 6.66
N ASP A 587 -0.80 8.32 5.70
CA ASP A 587 -0.52 7.37 4.62
C ASP A 587 -0.32 8.12 3.30
N PHE A 588 0.94 8.38 2.95
CA PHE A 588 1.34 9.00 1.68
C PHE A 588 1.07 8.12 0.44
N GLN A 589 0.62 6.88 0.64
CA GLN A 589 0.32 5.90 -0.39
C GLN A 589 -1.15 5.44 -0.30
N GLY A 590 -2.01 6.22 0.35
CA GLY A 590 -3.45 5.98 0.46
C GLY A 590 -4.18 6.07 -0.89
N VAL A 591 -5.47 5.71 -0.89
CA VAL A 591 -6.30 5.72 -2.11
C VAL A 591 -7.70 6.24 -1.79
N CYS A 592 -8.06 7.35 -2.42
CA CYS A 592 -9.27 8.10 -2.15
C CYS A 592 -10.28 7.93 -3.28
N LEU A 593 -11.58 7.87 -2.93
CA LEU A 593 -12.67 7.77 -3.91
C LEU A 593 -13.07 9.16 -4.42
N GLN A 594 -12.47 9.60 -5.52
CA GLN A 594 -12.81 10.84 -6.21
C GLN A 594 -14.16 10.71 -6.93
N ARG A 595 -14.96 11.79 -6.94
CA ARG A 595 -16.17 11.88 -7.76
C ARG A 595 -15.77 12.07 -9.22
N LYS A 596 -16.28 11.23 -10.13
CA LYS A 596 -15.99 11.35 -11.56
C LYS A 596 -16.57 12.65 -12.13
N LEU A 597 -15.70 13.63 -12.44
CA LEU A 597 -16.09 14.81 -13.20
C LEU A 597 -16.60 14.38 -14.59
N ARG A 598 -17.81 14.80 -14.93
CA ARG A 598 -18.49 14.39 -16.17
C ARG A 598 -17.98 15.22 -17.34
N TYR A 599 -16.82 14.84 -17.88
CA TYR A 599 -16.23 15.51 -19.04
C TYR A 599 -17.08 15.27 -20.29
N GLU A 600 -17.69 16.33 -20.84
CA GLU A 600 -18.39 16.25 -22.11
C GLU A 600 -17.38 16.03 -23.24
N LYS A 601 -17.52 14.91 -23.97
CA LYS A 601 -16.63 14.58 -25.07
C LYS A 601 -16.98 15.44 -26.30
N SER A 602 -16.25 16.54 -26.49
CA SER A 602 -16.30 17.35 -27.72
C SER A 602 -15.84 16.60 -28.99
N ALA A 603 -15.36 15.37 -28.85
CA ALA A 603 -15.03 14.48 -29.95
C ALA A 603 -16.29 13.87 -30.58
N SER A 604 -16.80 14.50 -31.64
CA SER A 604 -17.85 13.95 -32.49
C SER A 604 -17.40 12.61 -33.10
N GLY A 605 -18.02 11.50 -32.70
CA GLY A 605 -17.69 10.18 -33.24
C GLY A 605 -17.95 10.08 -34.76
N LEU A 606 -17.26 9.15 -35.43
CA LEU A 606 -17.28 8.95 -36.90
C LEU A 606 -18.70 8.96 -37.53
N PHE A 607 -19.69 8.42 -36.82
CA PHE A 607 -21.10 8.45 -37.25
C PHE A 607 -21.67 9.86 -37.51
N HIS A 608 -21.19 10.88 -36.79
CA HIS A 608 -21.65 12.26 -36.96
C HIS A 608 -21.22 12.86 -38.30
N GLY A 609 -20.06 12.44 -38.83
CA GLY A 609 -19.63 12.80 -40.18
C GLY A 609 -20.50 12.14 -41.25
N ILE A 610 -20.85 10.86 -41.07
CA ILE A 610 -21.74 10.11 -41.97
C ILE A 610 -23.16 10.68 -41.96
N LEU A 611 -23.68 11.07 -40.79
CA LEU A 611 -24.98 11.73 -40.67
C LEU A 611 -25.00 13.13 -41.29
N GLN A 612 -23.91 13.91 -41.18
CA GLN A 612 -23.81 15.20 -41.85
C GLN A 612 -23.69 15.07 -43.38
N THR A 613 -22.91 14.12 -43.92
CA THR A 613 -22.84 13.92 -45.37
C THR A 613 -24.16 13.37 -45.93
N ALA A 614 -24.83 12.46 -45.22
CA ALA A 614 -26.18 12.02 -45.59
C ALA A 614 -27.20 13.18 -45.58
N SER A 615 -27.15 14.04 -44.55
CA SER A 615 -27.99 15.25 -44.47
C SER A 615 -27.72 16.21 -45.63
N MET A 616 -26.45 16.46 -45.98
CA MET A 616 -26.08 17.29 -47.13
C MET A 616 -26.51 16.66 -48.47
N MET A 617 -26.45 15.32 -48.62
CA MET A 617 -26.99 14.65 -49.82
C MET A 617 -28.51 14.81 -49.91
N ILE A 618 -29.24 14.56 -48.82
CA ILE A 618 -30.70 14.75 -48.77
C ILE A 618 -31.08 16.20 -49.07
N TRP A 619 -30.37 17.18 -48.51
CA TRP A 619 -30.59 18.60 -48.77
C TRP A 619 -30.34 18.98 -50.25
N ASN A 620 -29.30 18.43 -50.88
CA ASN A 620 -29.05 18.66 -52.31
C ASN A 620 -30.09 17.96 -53.21
N ILE A 621 -30.57 16.77 -52.84
CA ILE A 621 -31.65 16.08 -53.55
C ILE A 621 -32.95 16.88 -53.46
N ILE A 622 -33.32 17.38 -52.28
CA ILE A 622 -34.50 18.23 -52.07
C ILE A 622 -34.38 19.53 -52.89
N ASN A 623 -33.21 20.19 -52.89
CA ASN A 623 -33.00 21.38 -53.70
C ASN A 623 -33.03 21.11 -55.21
N HIS A 624 -32.51 19.98 -55.69
CA HIS A 624 -32.62 19.61 -57.11
C HIS A 624 -34.07 19.32 -57.53
N ILE A 625 -34.86 18.65 -56.68
CA ILE A 625 -36.29 18.43 -56.90
C ILE A 625 -37.04 19.77 -56.92
N ALA A 626 -36.78 20.65 -55.94
CA ALA A 626 -37.38 21.98 -55.89
C ALA A 626 -37.00 22.84 -57.11
N MET A 627 -35.74 22.81 -57.55
CA MET A 627 -35.29 23.53 -58.75
C MET A 627 -35.90 22.97 -60.05
N PHE A 628 -36.13 21.67 -60.16
CA PHE A 628 -36.90 21.09 -61.28
C PHE A 628 -38.35 21.60 -61.27
N LEU A 629 -39.04 21.52 -60.12
CA LEU A 629 -40.41 21.98 -59.98
C LEU A 629 -40.57 23.48 -60.24
N VAL A 630 -39.61 24.32 -59.83
CA VAL A 630 -39.61 25.76 -60.13
C VAL A 630 -39.34 26.04 -61.61
N ARG A 631 -38.36 25.36 -62.22
CA ARG A 631 -38.00 25.56 -63.63
C ARG A 631 -39.17 25.22 -64.56
N ASP A 632 -39.89 24.15 -64.26
CA ASP A 632 -40.92 23.60 -65.15
C ASP A 632 -42.34 24.18 -64.85
N ILE A 633 -42.47 25.11 -63.90
CA ILE A 633 -43.74 25.80 -63.54
C ILE A 633 -43.67 27.33 -63.67
N VAL A 634 -42.50 27.98 -63.46
CA VAL A 634 -42.45 29.44 -63.19
C VAL A 634 -41.89 30.29 -64.34
N ILE A 635 -41.22 29.72 -65.36
CA ILE A 635 -40.49 30.51 -66.38
C ILE A 635 -40.86 30.15 -67.83
N TRP A 636 -42.09 30.45 -68.26
CA TRP A 636 -42.48 30.63 -69.68
C TRP A 636 -43.91 31.22 -69.73
N PRO A 637 -44.18 32.42 -70.30
CA PRO A 637 -43.37 33.65 -70.42
C PRO A 637 -43.78 34.66 -69.30
N GLN A 638 -43.25 35.89 -69.13
CA GLN A 638 -43.08 36.98 -70.10
C GLN A 638 -41.85 37.86 -69.87
N TRP A 639 -41.23 38.25 -70.98
CA TRP A 639 -40.41 39.44 -71.07
C TRP A 639 -41.31 40.68 -71.20
N THR A 640 -41.05 41.77 -70.46
CA THR A 640 -41.14 43.14 -71.00
C THR A 640 -40.55 44.19 -70.04
N TYR A 641 -39.71 45.07 -70.61
CA TYR A 641 -39.47 46.49 -70.23
C TYR A 641 -39.05 46.81 -68.77
N ALA A 642 -37.79 47.20 -68.54
CA ALA A 642 -37.20 48.53 -68.77
C ALA A 642 -37.54 49.56 -67.64
N ALA A 643 -36.65 49.85 -66.69
CA ALA A 643 -35.40 50.62 -66.80
C ALA A 643 -35.55 52.15 -66.73
N LYS A 644 -35.21 52.74 -65.57
CA LYS A 644 -34.57 54.07 -65.45
C LYS A 644 -34.02 54.37 -64.04
N LYS A 645 -32.97 55.21 -64.01
CA LYS A 645 -32.36 56.05 -62.94
C LYS A 645 -32.62 55.69 -61.45
N ALA A 646 -31.65 55.51 -60.56
CA ALA A 646 -30.34 56.14 -60.30
C ALA A 646 -30.34 57.41 -59.41
N ASN A 647 -29.32 57.45 -58.52
CA ASN A 647 -28.78 58.57 -57.72
C ASN A 647 -29.55 59.05 -56.46
N LEU A 648 -29.11 58.57 -55.29
CA LEU A 648 -28.66 59.36 -54.11
C LEU A 648 -28.03 58.38 -53.09
N ALA A 649 -27.05 58.69 -52.23
CA ALA A 649 -25.82 59.50 -52.35
C ALA A 649 -24.89 59.11 -51.18
N ASN A 650 -23.57 59.31 -51.28
CA ASN A 650 -22.61 58.98 -50.22
C ASN A 650 -22.74 59.89 -48.99
N ILE A 651 -22.37 59.38 -47.81
CA ILE A 651 -21.57 60.14 -46.83
C ILE A 651 -20.42 59.24 -46.34
N ASN A 652 -19.18 59.73 -46.46
CA ASN A 652 -17.99 59.20 -45.79
C ASN A 652 -17.57 60.17 -44.68
N THR A 653 -17.05 59.65 -43.57
CA THR A 653 -16.13 60.36 -42.67
C THR A 653 -15.01 59.42 -42.25
N THR A 654 -13.77 59.90 -42.32
CA THR A 654 -12.52 59.15 -42.07
C THR A 654 -11.68 59.84 -40.99
N VAL A 655 -10.42 59.41 -40.81
CA VAL A 655 -9.39 60.00 -39.89
C VAL A 655 -9.58 59.51 -38.42
N GLU A 656 -8.58 59.07 -37.65
CA GLU A 656 -7.10 59.23 -37.72
C GLU A 656 -6.29 57.99 -37.23
N ALA A 657 -4.97 58.00 -37.43
CA ALA A 657 -3.93 57.10 -36.87
C ALA A 657 -2.53 57.74 -37.10
N PRO A 658 -1.38 57.30 -36.51
CA PRO A 658 -1.07 56.13 -35.65
C PRO A 658 -0.51 56.64 -34.27
N PRO A 659 0.63 56.26 -33.61
CA PRO A 659 1.59 55.14 -33.76
C PRO A 659 2.12 54.43 -32.46
N GLN A 660 2.85 53.34 -32.73
CA GLN A 660 3.88 52.61 -31.95
C GLN A 660 4.43 53.16 -30.60
N LYS A 661 4.58 52.27 -29.58
CA LYS A 661 5.86 51.55 -29.29
C LYS A 661 5.82 50.54 -28.12
N THR A 662 6.27 49.31 -28.42
CA THR A 662 7.08 48.35 -27.62
C THR A 662 7.33 48.57 -26.11
N HIS A 663 7.14 47.54 -25.28
CA HIS A 663 8.26 46.82 -24.61
C HIS A 663 7.87 45.52 -23.84
N ILE A 664 8.43 44.40 -24.32
CA ILE A 664 9.04 43.26 -23.58
C ILE A 664 8.67 43.03 -22.10
N ARG A 665 7.96 41.92 -21.78
CA ARG A 665 8.38 40.95 -20.72
C ARG A 665 7.53 39.65 -20.63
N GLU A 666 7.59 38.78 -21.65
CA GLU A 666 7.19 37.36 -21.50
C GLU A 666 8.24 36.42 -22.11
N SER A 667 9.17 35.96 -21.26
CA SER A 667 10.09 34.84 -21.56
C SER A 667 10.85 34.44 -20.29
N LEU A 668 10.28 33.52 -19.49
CA LEU A 668 11.00 32.65 -18.53
C LEU A 668 10.06 31.64 -17.83
N SER A 669 9.25 30.91 -18.62
CA SER A 669 8.32 29.90 -18.09
C SER A 669 8.12 28.75 -19.08
N ASN A 670 9.11 27.86 -19.18
CA ASN A 670 8.97 26.47 -19.70
C ASN A 670 10.27 25.64 -19.57
N ILE A 671 10.95 25.67 -18.41
CA ILE A 671 11.99 24.68 -18.05
C ILE A 671 11.84 24.31 -16.57
N LEU A 672 10.85 23.46 -16.25
CA LEU A 672 10.74 22.66 -15.00
C LEU A 672 9.43 21.82 -15.04
N LEU A 673 9.42 20.73 -15.80
CA LEU A 673 8.26 19.81 -15.92
C LEU A 673 8.70 18.34 -15.83
N THR A 674 9.28 17.96 -14.70
CA THR A 674 9.46 16.57 -14.25
C THR A 674 8.92 16.35 -12.83
N TYR A 675 8.07 17.27 -12.36
CA TYR A 675 7.37 17.26 -11.08
C TYR A 675 6.01 17.96 -11.27
N ILE A 676 5.02 17.55 -10.48
CA ILE A 676 3.58 17.90 -10.59
C ILE A 676 2.88 17.16 -11.74
N ASP A 677 1.79 16.47 -11.42
CA ASP A 677 0.87 15.90 -12.42
C ASP A 677 -0.10 16.98 -12.92
N PHE A 678 0.12 17.44 -14.15
CA PHE A 678 -0.71 18.46 -14.80
C PHE A 678 -2.05 17.93 -15.36
N ARG A 679 -2.45 16.68 -15.04
CA ARG A 679 -3.80 16.16 -15.35
C ARG A 679 -4.94 16.89 -14.64
N ARG A 680 -4.65 17.71 -13.63
CA ARG A 680 -5.59 18.74 -13.14
C ARG A 680 -5.42 20.02 -13.96
N PRO A 681 -6.30 20.32 -14.94
CA PRO A 681 -6.38 21.67 -15.47
C PRO A 681 -6.76 22.62 -14.34
N ILE A 682 -6.12 23.79 -14.28
CA ILE A 682 -6.42 24.83 -13.30
C ILE A 682 -7.75 25.48 -13.70
N LEU A 683 -8.85 24.92 -13.17
CA LEU A 683 -10.19 25.49 -13.27
C LEU A 683 -10.59 26.06 -11.91
N ASP A 684 -10.82 27.38 -11.90
CA ASP A 684 -11.17 28.19 -10.72
C ASP A 684 -12.42 27.63 -10.00
N TYR A 685 -12.28 27.23 -8.75
CA TYR A 685 -13.35 26.55 -7.98
C TYR A 685 -14.36 27.56 -7.43
N LYS A 686 -15.10 28.22 -8.32
CA LYS A 686 -16.28 29.00 -7.94
C LYS A 686 -17.44 28.05 -7.66
N GLY A 687 -17.54 27.68 -6.39
CA GLY A 687 -18.49 26.69 -5.89
C GLY A 687 -19.94 27.02 -6.24
N TYR A 688 -20.60 26.10 -6.95
CA TYR A 688 -22.03 26.20 -7.28
C TYR A 688 -22.86 25.49 -6.21
N HIS A 689 -23.12 26.15 -5.09
CA HIS A 689 -24.07 25.68 -4.08
C HIS A 689 -25.50 25.77 -4.64
N ASN A 690 -25.96 24.71 -5.30
CA ASN A 690 -27.38 24.42 -5.48
C ASN A 690 -27.64 22.99 -5.01
N GLY A 691 -28.51 22.84 -4.02
CA GLY A 691 -28.84 21.54 -3.45
C GLY A 691 -29.85 20.77 -4.29
N SER A 692 -29.38 19.87 -5.16
CA SER A 692 -30.17 18.71 -5.58
C SER A 692 -29.90 17.57 -4.61
N LYS A 693 -30.95 17.02 -4.00
CA LYS A 693 -30.87 15.78 -3.21
C LYS A 693 -30.48 14.60 -4.10
N ASP A 694 -29.72 13.68 -3.51
CA ASP A 694 -29.75 12.23 -3.75
C ASP A 694 -29.74 11.76 -5.22
N ASP A 695 -28.55 11.81 -5.84
CA ASP A 695 -28.20 10.95 -6.99
C ASP A 695 -27.09 9.98 -6.57
N ASP A 696 -27.49 8.78 -6.13
CA ASP A 696 -26.58 7.70 -5.72
C ASP A 696 -25.90 6.99 -6.90
N SER A 697 -26.14 7.42 -8.15
CA SER A 697 -25.49 6.85 -9.34
C SER A 697 -24.10 7.44 -9.64
N ILE A 698 -23.57 8.35 -8.80
CA ILE A 698 -22.25 8.98 -8.98
C ILE A 698 -21.13 7.95 -8.81
N GLU A 699 -20.68 7.45 -9.96
CA GLU A 699 -19.48 6.63 -10.12
C GLU A 699 -18.25 7.32 -9.51
N ARG A 700 -17.60 6.64 -8.56
CA ARG A 700 -16.39 7.13 -7.87
C ARG A 700 -15.20 6.30 -8.31
N VAL A 701 -14.07 6.95 -8.59
CA VAL A 701 -12.84 6.29 -9.05
C VAL A 701 -11.79 6.31 -7.94
N PRO A 702 -11.10 5.20 -7.65
CA PRO A 702 -9.98 5.18 -6.70
C PRO A 702 -8.75 5.86 -7.30
N GLU A 703 -8.31 6.96 -6.70
CA GLU A 703 -7.09 7.69 -7.07
C GLU A 703 -6.08 7.70 -5.92
N SER A 704 -4.78 7.68 -6.24
CA SER A 704 -3.71 7.74 -5.22
C SER A 704 -3.72 9.09 -4.51
N CYS A 705 -3.76 9.08 -3.18
CA CYS A 705 -3.87 10.28 -2.34
C CYS A 705 -3.01 10.17 -1.08
N ILE A 706 -2.97 11.24 -0.29
CA ILE A 706 -2.45 11.21 1.07
C ILE A 706 -3.66 11.13 2.00
N GLU A 707 -3.67 10.17 2.92
CA GLU A 707 -4.68 10.09 3.99
C GLU A 707 -4.09 10.49 5.34
N GLU A 708 -4.89 11.16 6.18
CA GLU A 708 -4.59 11.32 7.61
C GLU A 708 -5.63 10.61 8.47
N PHE A 709 -5.19 10.05 9.59
CA PHE A 709 -6.04 9.41 10.61
C PHE A 709 -5.32 9.34 11.95
N ASN A 710 -6.09 9.26 13.03
CA ASN A 710 -5.54 9.13 14.38
C ASN A 710 -5.70 7.68 14.86
N LEU A 711 -4.62 7.12 15.38
CA LEU A 711 -4.59 5.79 16.02
C LEU A 711 -4.27 5.96 17.51
N TYR A 712 -4.63 4.96 18.30
CA TYR A 712 -4.53 5.02 19.77
C TYR A 712 -3.59 3.91 20.27
N VAL A 713 -2.79 4.22 21.28
CA VAL A 713 -1.90 3.25 21.95
C VAL A 713 -1.81 3.54 23.44
N SER A 714 -1.90 2.50 24.27
CA SER A 714 -1.79 2.61 25.72
C SER A 714 -0.35 2.89 26.12
N THR A 715 -0.13 4.05 26.73
CA THR A 715 1.15 4.44 27.32
C THR A 715 1.27 4.04 28.79
N TRP A 716 0.20 3.48 29.37
CA TRP A 716 0.13 3.08 30.77
C TRP A 716 0.82 1.73 31.01
N LYS A 717 1.94 1.76 31.75
CA LYS A 717 2.68 0.53 32.09
C LYS A 717 1.95 -0.35 33.10
N GLY A 718 1.21 0.23 34.06
CA GLY A 718 0.60 -0.50 35.19
C GLY A 718 1.65 -0.96 36.21
N TRP A 719 1.29 -1.96 37.03
CA TRP A 719 2.21 -2.63 37.94
C TRP A 719 3.30 -3.39 37.18
N LEU A 720 4.56 -3.16 37.55
CA LEU A 720 5.74 -3.82 36.98
C LEU A 720 6.49 -4.70 37.99
N GLY A 721 6.01 -4.78 39.24
CA GLY A 721 6.60 -5.63 40.28
C GLY A 721 6.22 -7.11 40.13
N PRO A 722 6.74 -7.98 41.00
CA PRO A 722 6.29 -9.37 41.09
C PRO A 722 4.79 -9.44 41.42
N LEU A 723 4.16 -10.56 41.08
CA LEU A 723 2.81 -10.87 41.54
C LEU A 723 2.85 -11.38 43.00
N PRO A 724 1.78 -11.19 43.79
CA PRO A 724 1.71 -11.68 45.16
C PRO A 724 1.94 -13.19 45.24
N SER A 725 2.94 -13.60 46.02
CA SER A 725 3.19 -14.99 46.40
C SER A 725 2.84 -15.21 47.87
N THR A 726 2.78 -16.47 48.31
CA THR A 726 2.46 -16.87 49.70
C THR A 726 3.45 -16.41 50.76
N ASP A 727 4.56 -15.79 50.35
CA ASP A 727 5.76 -15.55 51.18
C ASP A 727 6.26 -14.08 51.13
N ASN A 728 5.47 -13.16 50.55
CA ASN A 728 5.92 -11.78 50.27
C ASN A 728 4.95 -10.68 50.72
N SER A 729 5.50 -9.47 50.85
CA SER A 729 4.88 -8.28 51.46
C SER A 729 3.92 -7.46 50.56
N VAL A 730 3.63 -7.93 49.35
CA VAL A 730 2.77 -7.24 48.37
C VAL A 730 1.39 -7.90 48.33
N THR A 731 0.32 -7.16 48.61
CA THR A 731 -1.05 -7.68 48.52
C THR A 731 -1.66 -7.46 47.13
N TRP A 732 -2.65 -8.29 46.77
CA TRP A 732 -3.42 -8.08 45.54
C TRP A 732 -4.11 -6.72 45.49
N GLU A 733 -4.51 -6.17 46.65
CA GLU A 733 -5.11 -4.84 46.78
C GLU A 733 -4.17 -3.70 46.36
N GLN A 734 -2.85 -3.88 46.57
CA GLN A 734 -1.83 -2.94 46.09
C GLN A 734 -1.67 -3.03 44.57
N VAL A 735 -1.59 -4.26 44.05
CA VAL A 735 -1.49 -4.52 42.61
C VAL A 735 -2.73 -4.02 41.87
N GLU A 736 -3.93 -4.18 42.44
CA GLU A 736 -5.18 -3.68 41.86
C GLU A 736 -5.23 -2.15 41.86
N ARG A 737 -4.84 -1.50 42.97
CA ARG A 737 -4.80 -0.03 43.08
C ARG A 737 -3.88 0.61 42.04
N ASP A 738 -2.70 0.03 41.81
CA ASP A 738 -1.72 0.58 40.88
C ASP A 738 -2.02 0.20 39.41
N ASN A 739 -2.93 -0.76 39.18
CA ASN A 739 -3.44 -1.18 37.86
C ASN A 739 -4.85 -0.69 37.53
N SER A 740 -5.53 0.10 38.36
CA SER A 740 -6.91 0.53 38.13
C SER A 740 -7.05 2.05 38.06
N VAL A 741 -7.91 2.52 37.14
CA VAL A 741 -8.35 3.92 37.08
C VAL A 741 -9.85 3.96 36.91
N HIS A 742 -10.50 4.81 37.70
CA HIS A 742 -11.93 5.04 37.65
C HIS A 742 -12.27 6.38 37.00
N GLY A 743 -13.52 6.53 36.58
CA GLY A 743 -14.01 7.81 36.07
C GLY A 743 -15.52 7.86 35.93
N THR A 744 -16.00 9.05 35.58
CA THR A 744 -17.37 9.28 35.15
C THR A 744 -17.30 10.04 33.83
N ILE A 745 -17.88 9.46 32.79
CA ILE A 745 -18.09 10.14 31.51
C ILE A 745 -19.48 10.78 31.49
N SER A 746 -19.64 11.83 30.70
CA SER A 746 -20.95 12.30 30.27
C SER A 746 -21.01 12.36 28.75
N CYS A 747 -22.17 12.03 28.19
CA CYS A 747 -22.40 12.09 26.75
C CYS A 747 -23.67 12.90 26.47
N THR A 748 -23.58 13.81 25.51
CA THR A 748 -24.72 14.59 25.02
C THR A 748 -25.20 14.00 23.71
N HIS A 749 -26.50 13.75 23.62
CA HIS A 749 -27.13 13.18 22.43
C HIS A 749 -28.45 13.89 22.10
N VAL A 750 -28.88 13.78 20.85
CA VAL A 750 -30.20 14.28 20.42
C VAL A 750 -31.12 13.08 20.30
N VAL A 751 -32.22 13.10 21.06
CA VAL A 751 -33.26 12.06 20.96
C VAL A 751 -33.91 12.18 19.58
N LYS A 752 -33.78 11.13 18.77
CA LYS A 752 -34.64 10.94 17.60
C LYS A 752 -35.99 10.45 18.11
N GLU A 753 -37.04 11.26 17.91
CA GLU A 753 -38.40 10.76 18.05
C GLU A 753 -38.62 9.65 17.01
N THR A 754 -39.16 8.52 17.47
CA THR A 754 -39.47 7.38 16.60
C THR A 754 -40.75 7.68 15.84
N GLU A 755 -40.63 8.22 14.62
CA GLU A 755 -41.74 8.25 13.68
C GLU A 755 -42.17 6.81 13.35
N ASN A 756 -43.28 6.35 13.94
CA ASN A 756 -43.94 5.11 13.54
C ASN A 756 -44.54 5.30 12.15
N PHE A 757 -43.75 5.04 11.11
CA PHE A 757 -44.15 5.24 9.70
C PHE A 757 -44.77 3.98 9.05
N ASP A 758 -45.25 3.03 9.86
CA ASP A 758 -45.98 1.83 9.43
C ASP A 758 -47.48 1.95 9.75
N ASP A 759 -48.22 2.80 9.00
CA ASP A 759 -49.69 2.65 8.81
C ASP A 759 -50.30 3.63 7.75
N PHE A 760 -49.69 3.78 6.57
CA PHE A 760 -50.23 4.71 5.54
C PHE A 760 -50.15 4.25 4.06
N TYR A 761 -50.75 3.10 3.74
CA TYR A 761 -51.10 2.75 2.35
C TYR A 761 -52.48 2.08 2.21
N GLY A 762 -53.46 2.81 1.66
CA GLY A 762 -54.79 2.33 1.26
C GLY A 762 -55.88 2.57 2.34
N ASN A 763 -56.81 3.52 2.19
CA ASN A 763 -57.57 3.86 0.98
C ASN A 763 -57.95 5.34 0.87
N ASN A 764 -58.24 5.79 -0.35
CA ASN A 764 -58.69 7.14 -0.67
C ASN A 764 -60.14 7.41 -0.22
N SER A 765 -60.40 8.60 0.34
CA SER A 765 -61.32 9.57 -0.28
C SER A 765 -61.33 10.93 0.45
N ASN A 766 -61.69 11.98 -0.31
CA ASN A 766 -62.10 13.32 0.14
C ASN A 766 -61.08 14.25 0.82
N GLY A 767 -60.73 15.33 0.10
CA GLY A 767 -61.05 16.69 0.58
C GLY A 767 -59.97 17.48 1.34
N THR A 768 -59.28 18.35 0.60
CA THR A 768 -58.89 19.72 1.02
C THR A 768 -58.38 19.95 2.44
N ASN A 769 -57.07 20.18 2.59
CA ASN A 769 -56.50 21.49 2.96
C ASN A 769 -54.96 21.46 3.03
N TYR A 770 -54.29 22.39 2.35
CA TYR A 770 -52.86 22.62 2.54
C TYR A 770 -52.64 23.50 3.78
N SER A 771 -52.30 22.88 4.90
CA SER A 771 -51.75 23.58 6.07
C SER A 771 -50.24 23.64 5.96
N THR A 772 -49.65 24.84 6.03
CA THR A 772 -48.20 25.02 6.12
C THR A 772 -47.74 24.75 7.55
N THR A 773 -47.46 23.49 7.87
CA THR A 773 -46.82 23.12 9.14
C THR A 773 -45.38 23.64 9.16
N ILE A 774 -45.06 24.39 10.22
CA ILE A 774 -43.70 24.83 10.52
C ILE A 774 -42.88 23.57 10.90
N PRO A 775 -41.63 23.41 10.43
CA PRO A 775 -40.80 22.28 10.86
C PRO A 775 -40.62 22.29 12.40
N PRO A 776 -40.61 21.13 13.06
CA PRO A 776 -40.52 21.06 14.52
C PRO A 776 -39.22 21.72 15.02
N SER A 777 -39.32 22.40 16.16
CA SER A 777 -38.14 22.92 16.86
C SER A 777 -37.18 21.78 17.17
N PRO A 778 -35.85 21.95 17.01
CA PRO A 778 -34.90 20.92 17.41
C PRO A 778 -35.08 20.58 18.90
N THR A 779 -35.15 19.29 19.21
CA THR A 779 -35.22 18.78 20.57
C THR A 779 -33.94 19.15 21.33
N PRO A 780 -34.03 19.57 22.60
CA PRO A 780 -32.84 19.91 23.38
C PRO A 780 -31.98 18.65 23.59
N PRO A 781 -30.64 18.75 23.51
CA PRO A 781 -29.77 17.61 23.71
C PRO A 781 -29.84 17.12 25.15
N VAL A 782 -30.06 15.81 25.33
CA VAL A 782 -30.06 15.15 26.64
C VAL A 782 -28.63 14.82 27.02
N ALA A 783 -28.26 15.11 28.27
CA ALA A 783 -26.96 14.76 28.84
C ALA A 783 -27.14 13.60 29.83
N GLU A 784 -26.50 12.47 29.54
CA GLU A 784 -26.46 11.30 30.42
C GLU A 784 -25.02 11.09 30.94
N SER A 785 -24.87 10.47 32.12
CA SER A 785 -23.56 10.28 32.75
C SER A 785 -23.42 8.89 33.39
N PHE A 786 -22.24 8.30 33.21
CA PHE A 786 -21.97 6.89 33.56
C PHE A 786 -20.60 6.74 34.20
N SER A 787 -20.53 5.93 35.24
CA SER A 787 -19.26 5.52 35.83
C SER A 787 -18.59 4.43 35.01
N TYR A 788 -17.26 4.42 35.02
CA TYR A 788 -16.45 3.37 34.42
C TYR A 788 -15.24 3.03 35.29
N SER A 789 -14.68 1.84 35.08
CA SER A 789 -13.33 1.48 35.53
C SER A 789 -12.54 0.86 34.38
N ILE A 790 -11.23 1.12 34.35
CA ILE A 790 -10.28 0.42 33.50
C ILE A 790 -9.19 -0.18 34.38
N SER A 791 -8.93 -1.47 34.23
CA SER A 791 -7.91 -2.21 34.97
C SER A 791 -6.98 -2.92 34.01
N LYS A 792 -5.67 -2.67 34.09
CA LYS A 792 -4.68 -3.40 33.27
C LYS A 792 -4.51 -4.81 33.81
N ILE A 793 -4.52 -5.81 32.91
CA ILE A 793 -4.28 -7.21 33.28
C ILE A 793 -2.75 -7.40 33.36
N PRO A 794 -2.18 -7.72 34.55
CA PRO A 794 -0.73 -7.84 34.72
C PRO A 794 -0.12 -8.86 33.76
N LYS A 795 1.17 -8.68 33.41
CA LYS A 795 1.93 -9.59 32.54
C LYS A 795 1.31 -9.82 31.13
N SER A 796 0.43 -8.91 30.68
CA SER A 796 -0.20 -8.97 29.35
C SER A 796 -0.36 -7.61 28.67
N ASN A 797 -0.71 -7.62 27.38
CA ASN A 797 -1.16 -6.45 26.63
C ASN A 797 -2.64 -6.08 26.87
N LEU A 798 -3.37 -6.86 27.67
CA LEU A 798 -4.82 -6.70 27.84
C LEU A 798 -5.19 -5.70 28.94
N MET A 799 -6.31 -5.01 28.74
CA MET A 799 -6.97 -4.18 29.74
C MET A 799 -8.45 -4.58 29.82
N MET A 800 -8.97 -4.75 31.04
CA MET A 800 -10.39 -4.91 31.31
C MET A 800 -11.02 -3.53 31.49
N VAL A 801 -12.20 -3.31 30.90
CA VAL A 801 -12.93 -2.04 30.94
C VAL A 801 -14.38 -2.32 31.30
N TYR A 802 -14.85 -1.82 32.43
CA TYR A 802 -16.25 -1.90 32.84
C TYR A 802 -16.93 -0.54 32.70
N VAL A 803 -18.14 -0.51 32.13
CA VAL A 803 -18.93 0.71 31.96
C VAL A 803 -20.37 0.48 32.45
N ASN A 804 -20.83 1.35 33.34
CA ASN A 804 -22.06 1.15 34.11
C ASN A 804 -23.29 1.80 33.44
N HIS A 805 -23.68 1.27 32.27
CA HIS A 805 -24.91 1.65 31.54
C HIS A 805 -25.43 0.48 30.68
N PRO A 806 -26.71 0.50 30.25
CA PRO A 806 -27.25 -0.48 29.29
C PRO A 806 -26.71 -0.26 27.86
N LYS A 807 -27.06 -1.15 26.91
CA LYS A 807 -26.51 -1.17 25.54
C LYS A 807 -27.11 -0.10 24.63
N GLU A 808 -28.35 0.30 24.92
CA GLU A 808 -29.13 1.29 24.18
C GLU A 808 -28.41 2.65 24.26
N THR A 809 -27.94 2.99 25.47
CA THR A 809 -27.14 4.17 25.78
C THR A 809 -25.86 4.30 24.93
N SER A 810 -25.05 3.24 24.77
CA SER A 810 -23.84 3.27 23.92
C SER A 810 -24.14 3.68 22.46
N GLN A 811 -25.37 3.45 21.99
CA GLN A 811 -25.78 3.79 20.61
C GLN A 811 -26.25 5.24 20.46
N LEU A 812 -26.63 5.88 21.57
CA LEU A 812 -27.02 7.30 21.62
C LEU A 812 -25.79 8.21 21.71
N CYS A 813 -24.74 7.78 22.41
CA CYS A 813 -23.51 8.55 22.58
C CYS A 813 -22.71 8.72 21.26
N PRO A 814 -21.95 9.83 21.10
CA PRO A 814 -21.20 10.11 19.88
C PRO A 814 -20.00 9.16 19.69
N LYS A 815 -19.96 8.47 18.54
CA LYS A 815 -18.96 7.45 18.20
C LYS A 815 -17.62 8.05 17.72
N LEU A 816 -16.52 7.62 18.33
CA LEU A 816 -15.15 7.94 17.94
C LEU A 816 -14.64 6.95 16.90
N ILE A 817 -15.14 7.09 15.67
CA ILE A 817 -14.73 6.27 14.51
C ILE A 817 -13.37 6.75 13.99
N ILE A 818 -12.43 5.82 13.77
CA ILE A 818 -11.14 6.09 13.11
C ILE A 818 -11.40 6.40 11.63
N LYS A 819 -11.59 7.69 11.31
CA LYS A 819 -11.86 8.16 9.94
C LYS A 819 -10.56 8.54 9.23
N ARG A 820 -10.19 7.76 8.22
CA ARG A 820 -9.25 8.19 7.17
C ARG A 820 -9.85 9.37 6.42
N LYS A 821 -9.12 10.49 6.38
CA LYS A 821 -9.50 11.71 5.65
C LYS A 821 -8.51 11.95 4.51
N PRO A 822 -8.93 12.37 3.31
CA PRO A 822 -8.01 12.93 2.33
C PRO A 822 -7.35 14.18 2.89
N VAL A 823 -6.04 14.33 2.69
CA VAL A 823 -5.32 15.57 2.97
C VAL A 823 -5.49 16.50 1.77
N GLU A 824 -6.21 17.61 1.97
CA GLU A 824 -6.36 18.69 1.00
C GLU A 824 -5.46 19.86 1.41
N PHE A 825 -4.47 20.19 0.57
CA PHE A 825 -3.54 21.30 0.82
C PHE A 825 -4.07 22.62 0.29
N THR A 826 -3.86 23.71 1.03
CA THR A 826 -4.17 25.07 0.54
C THR A 826 -3.18 25.50 -0.57
N PRO A 827 -3.51 26.53 -1.38
CA PRO A 827 -2.56 27.10 -2.34
C PRO A 827 -1.25 27.59 -1.69
N GLU A 828 -1.33 28.14 -0.47
CA GLU A 828 -0.17 28.58 0.31
C GLU A 828 0.70 27.41 0.76
N GLU A 829 0.09 26.29 1.16
CA GLU A 829 0.81 25.06 1.52
C GLU A 829 1.50 24.44 0.30
N TRP A 830 0.83 24.39 -0.86
CA TRP A 830 1.46 23.99 -2.12
C TRP A 830 2.66 24.88 -2.47
N CYS A 831 2.48 26.20 -2.44
CA CYS A 831 3.56 27.15 -2.69
C CYS A 831 4.69 27.08 -1.66
N THR A 832 4.39 26.69 -0.42
CA THR A 832 5.41 26.49 0.64
C THR A 832 6.17 25.19 0.41
N ARG A 833 5.48 24.09 0.12
CA ARG A 833 6.08 22.78 -0.21
C ARG A 833 6.99 22.86 -1.45
N LEU A 834 6.66 23.72 -2.42
CA LEU A 834 7.50 24.03 -3.59
C LEU A 834 8.72 24.92 -3.27
N LYS A 835 8.72 25.67 -2.16
CA LYS A 835 9.89 26.41 -1.66
C LYS A 835 10.77 25.54 -0.75
N THR A 836 10.18 24.61 0.00
CA THR A 836 10.87 23.69 0.91
C THR A 836 11.12 22.32 0.25
N THR A 837 11.38 22.25 -1.06
CA THR A 837 11.64 20.97 -1.73
C THR A 837 12.84 20.26 -1.11
N PRO A 838 12.77 18.95 -0.84
CA PRO A 838 13.87 18.22 -0.22
C PRO A 838 15.08 18.17 -1.15
N TYR A 839 16.28 18.06 -0.58
CA TYR A 839 17.55 18.05 -1.32
C TYR A 839 17.59 16.92 -2.37
N ARG A 840 17.99 17.23 -3.60
CA ARG A 840 18.18 16.27 -4.70
C ARG A 840 19.46 16.59 -5.44
N GLU A 841 20.19 15.56 -5.88
CA GLU A 841 21.41 15.75 -6.66
C GLU A 841 21.11 15.75 -8.15
N ARG A 842 21.69 16.70 -8.90
CA ARG A 842 21.57 16.77 -10.36
C ARG A 842 22.51 15.73 -11.01
N PRO A 843 22.20 15.23 -12.22
CA PRO A 843 23.15 14.42 -12.98
C PRO A 843 24.51 15.14 -13.14
N GLN A 844 25.60 14.40 -12.94
CA GLN A 844 26.97 14.93 -12.96
C GLN A 844 27.38 15.39 -14.39
N LYS A 845 26.97 14.65 -15.42
CA LYS A 845 27.13 15.04 -16.84
C LYS A 845 25.84 15.69 -17.38
N CYS A 846 25.97 16.75 -18.16
CA CYS A 846 24.86 17.40 -18.87
C CYS A 846 25.32 17.88 -20.26
N PHE A 847 24.58 17.50 -21.30
CA PHE A 847 24.94 17.72 -22.71
C PHE A 847 23.95 18.69 -23.35
N PHE A 848 24.20 19.99 -23.22
CA PHE A 848 23.23 21.03 -23.62
C PHE A 848 23.43 21.57 -25.04
N VAL A 849 24.69 21.83 -25.44
CA VAL A 849 25.08 22.35 -26.77
C VAL A 849 26.43 21.74 -27.13
N HIS A 850 26.66 21.48 -28.43
CA HIS A 850 27.98 21.15 -28.97
C HIS A 850 28.33 22.10 -30.14
N GLU A 851 29.58 22.53 -30.26
CA GLU A 851 29.99 23.54 -31.26
C GLU A 851 29.71 23.08 -32.70
N GLY A 852 29.84 21.76 -32.95
CA GLY A 852 29.57 21.13 -34.24
C GLY A 852 28.11 21.20 -34.71
N GLU A 853 27.16 21.59 -33.86
CA GLU A 853 25.76 21.79 -34.27
C GLU A 853 25.58 22.94 -35.27
N ASN A 854 26.52 23.88 -35.34
CA ASN A 854 26.44 25.01 -36.27
C ASN A 854 26.70 24.60 -37.75
N LYS A 855 26.95 23.31 -38.01
CA LYS A 855 27.06 22.74 -39.36
C LYS A 855 25.69 22.68 -40.04
N THR A 856 25.69 22.85 -41.37
CA THR A 856 24.48 22.85 -42.22
C THR A 856 23.64 21.55 -42.14
N LEU A 857 24.19 20.45 -41.62
CA LEU A 857 23.44 19.22 -41.29
C LEU A 857 22.16 19.52 -40.47
N PHE A 858 22.24 20.47 -39.53
CA PHE A 858 21.20 20.68 -38.51
C PHE A 858 20.32 21.90 -38.75
N SER A 859 20.41 22.54 -39.93
CA SER A 859 19.50 23.62 -40.34
C SER A 859 18.12 23.10 -40.79
N LYS A 860 17.84 21.80 -40.67
CA LYS A 860 16.52 21.20 -40.86
C LYS A 860 15.76 21.15 -39.53
N CYS A 861 14.66 21.90 -39.49
CA CYS A 861 13.88 22.17 -38.28
C CYS A 861 12.42 21.71 -38.40
N SER A 862 12.08 20.94 -39.44
CA SER A 862 10.92 20.03 -39.45
C SER A 862 11.18 18.95 -40.48
N TYR A 863 10.73 17.72 -40.24
CA TYR A 863 10.58 16.78 -41.34
C TYR A 863 9.52 17.27 -42.33
N ALA A 864 9.61 16.79 -43.57
CA ALA A 864 8.75 17.18 -44.68
C ALA A 864 8.23 15.95 -45.44
N LEU A 865 7.80 14.92 -44.70
CA LEU A 865 7.11 13.74 -45.23
C LEU A 865 5.66 14.05 -45.68
N ARG A 866 5.50 15.11 -46.48
CA ARG A 866 4.42 15.11 -47.47
C ARG A 866 4.86 14.17 -48.59
N LEU A 867 4.16 13.04 -48.71
CA LEU A 867 3.99 12.38 -50.00
C LEU A 867 3.56 13.46 -51.01
N THR A 868 4.46 13.83 -51.92
CA THR A 868 4.17 14.89 -52.88
C THR A 868 3.13 14.38 -53.87
N ASN A 869 2.13 15.22 -54.18
CA ASN A 869 1.00 14.82 -55.06
C ASN A 869 1.44 14.32 -56.45
N HIS A 870 2.69 14.57 -56.86
CA HIS A 870 3.32 13.91 -58.00
C HIS A 870 3.21 12.38 -57.95
N ASN A 871 3.45 11.73 -56.81
CA ASN A 871 3.37 10.27 -56.69
C ASN A 871 1.93 9.74 -56.74
N LEU A 872 0.92 10.55 -56.40
CA LEU A 872 -0.48 10.19 -56.63
C LEU A 872 -0.84 10.38 -58.10
N LEU A 873 -0.46 11.50 -58.73
CA LEU A 873 -0.73 11.79 -60.14
C LEU A 873 -0.05 10.79 -61.09
N THR A 874 1.20 10.38 -60.85
CA THR A 874 1.87 9.37 -61.67
C THR A 874 1.17 8.01 -61.58
N ASN A 875 0.83 7.55 -60.37
CA ASN A 875 0.09 6.29 -60.19
C ASN A 875 -1.32 6.35 -60.79
N PHE A 876 -2.03 7.47 -60.66
CA PHE A 876 -3.36 7.65 -61.27
C PHE A 876 -3.28 7.64 -62.81
N MET A 877 -2.24 8.26 -63.40
CA MET A 877 -1.98 8.19 -64.83
C MET A 877 -1.60 6.77 -65.29
N TRP A 878 -0.83 6.01 -64.50
CA TRP A 878 -0.55 4.59 -64.79
C TRP A 878 -1.81 3.72 -64.73
N ILE A 879 -2.70 3.95 -63.76
CA ILE A 879 -4.01 3.26 -63.67
C ILE A 879 -4.89 3.59 -64.88
N ILE A 880 -4.90 4.84 -65.35
CA ILE A 880 -5.62 5.25 -66.57
C ILE A 880 -5.00 4.61 -67.83
N ILE A 881 -3.67 4.56 -67.93
CA ILE A 881 -2.98 3.89 -69.07
C ILE A 881 -3.31 2.40 -69.08
N LEU A 882 -3.30 1.73 -67.93
CA LEU A 882 -3.65 0.31 -67.79
C LEU A 882 -5.12 0.03 -68.08
N SER A 883 -6.06 0.91 -67.68
CA SER A 883 -7.48 0.73 -67.99
C SER A 883 -7.78 0.96 -69.48
N PHE A 884 -7.11 1.91 -70.14
CA PHE A 884 -7.17 2.05 -71.60
C PHE A 884 -6.52 0.87 -72.34
N TYR A 885 -5.51 0.21 -71.76
CA TYR A 885 -4.93 -1.02 -72.32
C TYR A 885 -5.91 -2.20 -72.23
N HIS A 886 -6.61 -2.34 -71.10
CA HIS A 886 -7.66 -3.36 -70.90
C HIS A 886 -9.00 -3.07 -71.62
N LEU A 887 -9.19 -1.88 -72.20
CA LEU A 887 -10.33 -1.54 -73.06
C LEU A 887 -10.00 -1.65 -74.56
N ARG A 888 -8.87 -2.29 -74.90
CA ARG A 888 -8.40 -2.48 -76.29
C ARG A 888 -7.96 -3.91 -76.62
N VAL A 889 -8.27 -4.86 -75.73
CA VAL A 889 -8.14 -6.31 -75.88
C VAL A 889 -9.51 -6.92 -75.67
#